data_AF-L7JTN3-F1
#
_entry.id   AF-L7JTN3-F1
#
_cell.length_a   1.000
_cell.length_b   1.000
_cell.length_c   1.000
_cell.angle_alpha   90.00
_cell.angle_beta   90.00
_cell.angle_gamma   90.00
#
_symmetry.space_group_name_H-M   'P 1'
#
loop_
_entity.id
_entity.type
_entity.pdbx_description
1 polymer ?
#
loop_
_entity_poly.entity_id
_entity_poly.type
_entity_poly.pdbx_seq_one_letter_code
_entity_poly.pdbx_strand_id
1 'polypeptide(L)'
;MIRVGGSDKGSDKDGVNDKYGVNKGIEGGNEGGSDKDGVNDNTPTINTSTNTSITTPTINTNPTNTTNSYPLNTPIKRTLTAAEVLKKLRFNIDKCAELFLATGTLKIRTNDLLQTTGLSILAERINTYRFLSHFESINRGAFFAVLKTTGVRALRPESFGFLCPVHTPDGAPCGLIVHMAMDAIVGRDEELKIAGCVMGDRPLIVDGRVVGYVDGWFGEYLRRRRRMEGWCVEIVDRWDAVYVFGGAGRLMRRVVDGGVEVYVGVMEQVDAVVLGYEDDCSRGRESNNGEDDCSRGREGKGRESRNREGNNGESRDRESNNGEDDCIGESNNGDSDCGRKDRDIAHKQNKNKNKNNLKNVNAHKNERYKRNENNNSRGKNTEHSYDNDHSNVINKISEGINNTSINNTNTKNNIDNNIKGTSINNTNTKNIKNIKMPVYKERPNARFFSYVASTIPFADYNQSPRNMYQCQMAKQAMAYPTLTYNNRTDSKYYVLNNMQRPLIKTFLDTLLGTNVYIAVLSYTSYDMEDAMVINKCAIERGLFDGYVYVTKVIERTHALVLPDVGEELTHGCVLYVKDGESVPYTGECARVHCVRLTDALAIITLRVRRSPQIGDKFCSRHGQKGVLSYRYRAVDLPFNEHGMVPDLIINPHAFPSRMTVGMMMEMLAGTVAVIKGERYACPPFKTYGVKNEHDVENDLGRNIKNDLSRNVKNYLDKNVENDLGRNIKNDLDRNVENDLHKNVKHRMNNHTHEHFCEQLRALGLNYYGNETLYSGITGHKLHARVFTGMCYYQRLRHMVSDKWQVRSVGPVQAQTRQPIKGRKRGGGVRFGEMERDALIAHGCAYLLYDRLMECSDKTAFEYCERCKTFLFVRDGTCLCGCRCVKVVYLPYVFKYLCTELMGMNIFVEVDVGR
;
A
#
# COMPACT_ATOMS: atom_id res chain seq x y z
N MET A 1 -58.36 11.93 -2.52
CA MET A 1 -59.43 12.70 -1.86
C MET A 1 -59.74 12.05 -0.52
N ILE A 2 -59.41 12.69 0.59
CA ILE A 2 -60.12 12.73 1.89
C ILE A 2 -59.57 14.01 2.56
N ARG A 3 -60.47 14.96 2.80
CA ARG A 3 -60.24 16.21 3.54
C ARG A 3 -60.34 15.89 5.03
N VAL A 4 -59.47 16.49 5.84
CA VAL A 4 -59.80 16.86 7.23
C VAL A 4 -59.40 18.32 7.39
N GLY A 5 -60.39 19.16 7.67
CA GLY A 5 -60.21 20.58 7.96
C GLY A 5 -59.92 20.82 9.44
N GLY A 6 -59.25 21.94 9.70
CA GLY A 6 -59.03 22.50 11.04
C GLY A 6 -58.41 23.88 10.88
N SER A 7 -59.20 24.90 11.18
CA SER A 7 -58.99 26.32 10.94
C SER A 7 -58.07 27.00 11.98
N ASP A 8 -57.17 27.83 11.46
CA ASP A 8 -56.80 29.20 11.87
C ASP A 8 -56.78 29.68 13.34
N LYS A 9 -55.57 30.18 13.70
CA LYS A 9 -55.21 31.47 14.33
C LYS A 9 -55.17 31.61 15.86
N GLY A 10 -53.99 32.06 16.31
CA GLY A 10 -53.75 32.74 17.59
C GLY A 10 -52.26 32.99 17.80
N SER A 11 -51.84 34.25 17.69
CA SER A 11 -50.48 34.80 17.76
C SER A 11 -49.99 35.06 19.21
N ASP A 12 -48.76 35.58 19.30
CA ASP A 12 -48.08 36.21 20.45
C ASP A 12 -47.35 35.24 21.39
N LYS A 13 -46.01 35.20 21.49
CA LYS A 13 -44.95 36.18 21.81
C LYS A 13 -44.33 35.78 23.15
N ASP A 14 -43.04 36.13 23.30
CA ASP A 14 -42.20 36.05 24.50
C ASP A 14 -41.73 34.63 24.85
N GLY A 15 -40.45 34.31 25.05
CA GLY A 15 -39.32 35.11 25.47
C GLY A 15 -38.69 34.42 26.69
N VAL A 16 -37.36 34.30 26.69
CA VAL A 16 -36.51 34.36 27.89
C VAL A 16 -36.19 33.03 28.65
N ASN A 17 -34.90 32.71 28.58
CA ASN A 17 -33.97 32.15 29.59
C ASN A 17 -34.09 30.72 30.12
N ASP A 18 -33.16 29.90 29.63
CA ASP A 18 -32.25 29.10 30.47
C ASP A 18 -31.62 29.95 31.59
N LYS A 19 -31.65 29.44 32.84
CA LYS A 19 -30.48 29.37 33.76
C LYS A 19 -30.83 28.95 35.20
N TYR A 20 -30.05 27.98 35.69
CA TYR A 20 -29.62 27.68 37.09
C TYR A 20 -30.70 27.43 38.16
N GLY A 21 -30.60 26.44 39.05
CA GLY A 21 -29.57 25.46 39.38
C GLY A 21 -29.77 24.93 40.82
N VAL A 22 -28.95 23.93 41.20
CA VAL A 22 -28.44 23.68 42.57
C VAL A 22 -29.47 23.07 43.57
N ASN A 23 -29.28 21.90 44.21
CA ASN A 23 -28.22 21.57 45.17
C ASN A 23 -28.23 20.07 45.60
N LYS A 24 -27.02 19.52 45.78
CA LYS A 24 -26.51 18.62 46.85
C LYS A 24 -27.27 17.36 47.31
N GLY A 25 -26.53 16.24 47.27
CA GLY A 25 -26.69 15.09 48.18
C GLY A 25 -25.53 14.10 48.01
N ILE A 26 -24.55 14.19 48.92
CA ILE A 26 -23.42 13.26 49.08
C ILE A 26 -23.93 12.08 49.91
N GLU A 27 -23.63 10.83 49.50
CA GLU A 27 -23.11 9.73 50.34
C GLU A 27 -23.09 8.44 49.52
N GLY A 28 -21.90 7.90 49.29
CA GLY A 28 -21.68 6.62 48.65
C GLY A 28 -21.19 5.62 49.70
N GLY A 29 -21.86 4.47 49.78
CA GLY A 29 -21.46 3.32 50.56
C GLY A 29 -21.99 2.03 49.93
N ASN A 30 -21.05 1.16 49.56
CA ASN A 30 -21.06 -0.30 49.67
C ASN A 30 -22.37 -1.08 49.41
N GLU A 31 -22.37 -1.92 48.36
CA GLU A 31 -22.11 -3.36 48.46
C GLU A 31 -22.60 -4.09 47.20
N GLY A 32 -21.74 -4.97 46.68
CA GLY A 32 -22.08 -5.91 45.62
C GLY A 32 -22.42 -7.27 46.20
N GLY A 33 -23.45 -7.91 45.67
CA GLY A 33 -23.83 -9.28 46.00
C GLY A 33 -24.89 -9.81 45.05
N SER A 34 -24.52 -10.89 44.34
CA SER A 34 -25.34 -12.00 43.81
C SER A 34 -26.62 -11.71 43.01
N ASP A 35 -26.70 -12.28 41.80
CA ASP A 35 -27.75 -13.28 41.55
C ASP A 35 -27.41 -14.22 40.38
N LYS A 36 -27.76 -15.50 40.60
CA LYS A 36 -27.71 -16.64 39.68
C LYS A 36 -29.12 -16.90 39.13
N ASP A 37 -29.18 -17.87 38.21
CA ASP A 37 -30.36 -18.56 37.66
C ASP A 37 -30.89 -17.95 36.36
N GLY A 38 -31.26 -18.70 35.32
CA GLY A 38 -31.36 -20.14 35.12
C GLY A 38 -31.62 -20.41 33.64
N VAL A 39 -31.21 -21.58 33.16
CA VAL A 39 -31.40 -22.08 31.79
C VAL A 39 -32.65 -22.95 31.76
N ASN A 40 -33.56 -22.69 30.82
CA ASN A 40 -34.63 -23.61 30.44
C ASN A 40 -34.21 -24.38 29.19
N ASP A 41 -34.52 -25.67 29.13
CA ASP A 41 -35.14 -26.28 27.95
C ASP A 41 -35.76 -27.63 28.30
N ASN A 42 -36.96 -27.87 27.76
CA ASN A 42 -37.82 -29.00 28.08
C ASN A 42 -38.17 -29.81 26.81
N THR A 43 -38.02 -31.13 26.93
CA THR A 43 -38.75 -32.23 26.23
C THR A 43 -38.35 -32.58 24.77
N PRO A 44 -38.40 -33.89 24.40
CA PRO A 44 -39.68 -34.53 24.02
C PRO A 44 -39.89 -36.03 24.45
N THR A 45 -41.13 -36.33 24.83
CA THR A 45 -42.04 -37.48 24.52
C THR A 45 -41.61 -38.97 24.35
N ILE A 46 -42.46 -39.84 24.96
CA ILE A 46 -43.03 -41.15 24.52
C ILE A 46 -42.45 -42.50 25.05
N ASN A 47 -43.29 -43.15 25.86
CA ASN A 47 -43.70 -44.57 25.98
C ASN A 47 -42.74 -45.77 26.25
N THR A 48 -43.20 -46.53 27.27
CA THR A 48 -43.39 -48.00 27.37
C THR A 48 -42.27 -48.95 27.84
N SER A 49 -42.68 -49.72 28.88
CA SER A 49 -42.44 -51.15 29.17
C SER A 49 -41.07 -51.65 29.67
N THR A 50 -41.05 -51.95 30.99
CA THR A 50 -40.73 -53.23 31.65
C THR A 50 -39.45 -54.03 31.32
N ASN A 51 -38.85 -54.48 32.43
CA ASN A 51 -38.09 -55.72 32.66
C ASN A 51 -36.55 -55.69 32.51
N THR A 52 -35.96 -55.47 33.69
CA THR A 52 -34.72 -56.04 34.21
C THR A 52 -34.71 -57.58 34.22
N SER A 53 -33.61 -58.18 33.76
CA SER A 53 -32.99 -59.37 34.39
C SER A 53 -31.70 -59.75 33.67
N ILE A 54 -30.55 -59.63 34.34
CA ILE A 54 -29.46 -60.63 34.25
C ILE A 54 -28.82 -60.74 35.64
N THR A 55 -28.89 -61.95 36.17
CA THR A 55 -28.38 -62.45 37.45
C THR A 55 -26.88 -62.75 37.43
N THR A 56 -26.24 -62.40 38.56
CA THR A 56 -25.12 -62.98 39.36
C THR A 56 -24.67 -64.44 39.04
N PRO A 57 -23.49 -64.96 39.52
CA PRO A 57 -22.94 -64.86 40.90
C PRO A 57 -21.38 -64.89 40.99
N THR A 58 -20.64 -64.87 42.12
CA THR A 58 -20.73 -65.43 43.49
C THR A 58 -19.69 -64.75 44.41
N ILE A 59 -19.99 -64.64 45.71
CA ILE A 59 -19.03 -64.47 46.82
C ILE A 59 -19.30 -65.58 47.84
N ASN A 60 -18.27 -66.25 48.36
CA ASN A 60 -18.11 -66.48 49.81
C ASN A 60 -16.82 -67.22 50.17
N THR A 61 -16.07 -66.68 51.14
CA THR A 61 -15.74 -67.31 52.44
C THR A 61 -14.97 -66.31 53.33
N ASN A 62 -15.45 -66.09 54.55
CA ASN A 62 -14.77 -65.44 55.69
C ASN A 62 -14.14 -66.53 56.59
N PRO A 63 -13.13 -66.27 57.46
CA PRO A 63 -13.42 -65.74 58.82
C PRO A 63 -12.32 -64.89 59.55
N THR A 64 -12.80 -63.98 60.42
CA THR A 64 -12.34 -63.56 61.77
C THR A 64 -10.86 -63.31 62.10
N ASN A 65 -10.50 -62.09 62.57
CA ASN A 65 -10.19 -61.83 63.99
C ASN A 65 -9.86 -60.36 64.36
N THR A 66 -10.39 -59.97 65.53
CA THR A 66 -9.92 -58.98 66.53
C THR A 66 -9.99 -57.46 66.30
N THR A 67 -10.59 -56.85 67.31
CA THR A 67 -10.82 -55.44 67.68
C THR A 67 -9.55 -54.60 67.84
N ASN A 68 -9.57 -53.31 67.45
CA ASN A 68 -9.39 -52.16 68.37
C ASN A 68 -9.24 -50.80 67.66
N SER A 69 -10.05 -49.83 68.14
CA SER A 69 -9.83 -48.38 68.27
C SER A 69 -9.09 -47.60 67.18
N TYR A 70 -9.82 -46.65 66.57
CA TYR A 70 -9.28 -45.53 65.79
C TYR A 70 -8.35 -44.63 66.64
N PRO A 71 -7.23 -44.15 66.06
CA PRO A 71 -6.72 -42.83 66.37
C PRO A 71 -6.99 -41.87 65.21
N LEU A 72 -7.40 -40.64 65.55
CA LEU A 72 -7.43 -39.50 64.63
C LEU A 72 -6.06 -39.37 63.96
N ASN A 73 -6.01 -39.45 62.63
CA ASN A 73 -4.90 -38.96 61.85
C ASN A 73 -5.40 -37.88 60.88
N THR A 74 -4.90 -36.68 61.14
CA THR A 74 -5.01 -35.41 60.40
C THR A 74 -5.08 -35.54 58.88
N PRO A 75 -5.77 -34.60 58.17
CA PRO A 75 -5.82 -34.61 56.72
C PRO A 75 -4.40 -34.40 56.18
N ILE A 76 -3.87 -35.42 55.51
CA ILE A 76 -2.63 -35.32 54.75
C ILE A 76 -2.87 -34.23 53.70
N LYS A 77 -2.31 -33.03 53.94
CA LYS A 77 -2.15 -32.01 52.90
C LYS A 77 -1.27 -32.64 51.82
N ARG A 78 -1.90 -33.22 50.78
CA ARG A 78 -1.21 -33.49 49.52
C ARG A 78 -0.77 -32.13 48.99
N THR A 79 0.51 -31.82 49.18
CA THR A 79 1.20 -30.75 48.47
C THR A 79 1.14 -31.10 46.99
N LEU A 80 0.12 -30.59 46.30
CA LEU A 80 0.07 -30.64 44.85
C LEU A 80 1.33 -29.96 44.34
N THR A 81 2.12 -30.69 43.56
CA THR A 81 3.29 -30.10 42.92
C THR A 81 2.83 -28.98 41.98
N ALA A 82 3.62 -27.92 41.83
CA ALA A 82 3.27 -26.81 40.93
C ALA A 82 2.93 -27.30 39.51
N ALA A 83 3.55 -28.39 39.06
CA ALA A 83 3.28 -29.04 37.77
C ALA A 83 1.87 -29.68 37.68
N GLU A 84 1.36 -30.27 38.76
CA GLU A 84 0.00 -30.84 38.80
C GLU A 84 -1.06 -29.73 38.91
N VAL A 85 -0.76 -28.66 39.64
CA VAL A 85 -1.58 -27.45 39.68
C VAL A 85 -1.61 -26.79 38.30
N LEU A 86 -0.48 -26.67 37.61
CA LEU A 86 -0.38 -26.15 36.24
C LEU A 86 -1.06 -27.06 35.20
N LYS A 87 -1.10 -28.38 35.40
CA LYS A 87 -1.89 -29.30 34.55
C LYS A 87 -3.39 -29.17 34.78
N LYS A 88 -3.82 -28.90 36.02
CA LYS A 88 -5.25 -28.71 36.37
C LYS A 88 -5.74 -27.31 36.03
N LEU A 89 -4.89 -26.30 36.15
CA LEU A 89 -5.12 -24.96 35.63
C LEU A 89 -4.97 -25.01 34.12
N ARG A 90 -6.09 -25.14 33.40
CA ARG A 90 -6.13 -25.08 31.92
C ARG A 90 -5.80 -23.66 31.40
N PHE A 91 -4.67 -23.07 31.78
CA PHE A 91 -4.10 -21.90 31.08
C PHE A 91 -3.40 -22.40 29.83
N ASN A 92 -4.17 -22.80 28.82
CA ASN A 92 -3.61 -23.14 27.53
C ASN A 92 -3.33 -21.83 26.78
N ILE A 93 -2.19 -21.22 27.11
CA ILE A 93 -1.72 -19.97 26.48
C ILE A 93 -1.64 -20.15 24.96
N ASP A 94 -1.29 -21.35 24.49
CA ASP A 94 -1.20 -21.66 23.07
C ASP A 94 -2.56 -21.50 22.38
N LYS A 95 -3.64 -22.05 22.95
CA LYS A 95 -5.01 -21.87 22.42
C LYS A 95 -5.46 -20.40 22.47
N CYS A 96 -5.10 -19.69 23.52
CA CYS A 96 -5.41 -18.26 23.63
C CYS A 96 -4.65 -17.44 22.57
N ALA A 97 -3.38 -17.76 22.33
CA ALA A 97 -2.54 -17.12 21.31
C ALA A 97 -3.02 -17.47 19.90
N GLU A 98 -3.39 -18.73 19.65
CA GLU A 98 -3.98 -19.17 18.38
C GLU A 98 -5.30 -18.45 18.10
N LEU A 99 -6.19 -18.37 19.09
CA LEU A 99 -7.44 -17.62 18.97
C LEU A 99 -7.17 -16.12 18.74
N PHE A 100 -6.19 -15.54 19.42
CA PHE A 100 -5.77 -14.15 19.21
C PHE A 100 -5.26 -13.92 17.78
N LEU A 101 -4.38 -14.78 17.27
CA LEU A 101 -3.86 -14.66 15.90
C LEU A 101 -4.95 -14.91 14.85
N ALA A 102 -5.87 -15.85 15.08
CA ALA A 102 -6.95 -16.17 14.17
C ALA A 102 -8.06 -15.11 14.12
N THR A 103 -8.40 -14.50 15.27
CA THR A 103 -9.54 -13.56 15.38
C THR A 103 -9.12 -12.10 15.53
N GLY A 104 -7.86 -11.83 15.86
CA GLY A 104 -7.34 -10.49 16.15
C GLY A 104 -7.92 -9.86 17.41
N THR A 105 -8.52 -10.66 18.30
CA THR A 105 -9.22 -10.19 19.50
C THR A 105 -8.42 -10.48 20.76
N LEU A 106 -7.98 -9.42 21.45
CA LEU A 106 -7.24 -9.48 22.70
C LEU A 106 -8.21 -9.55 23.88
N LYS A 107 -8.23 -10.70 24.57
CA LYS A 107 -9.04 -10.92 25.77
C LYS A 107 -8.18 -10.79 27.03
N ILE A 108 -7.94 -9.55 27.47
CA ILE A 108 -7.17 -9.26 28.69
C ILE A 108 -8.01 -8.36 29.62
N ARG A 109 -7.87 -8.54 30.94
CA ARG A 109 -8.58 -7.75 31.96
C ARG A 109 -8.10 -6.29 32.05
N THR A 110 -6.82 -6.06 31.81
CA THR A 110 -6.15 -4.75 31.83
C THR A 110 -5.50 -4.51 30.47
N ASN A 111 -5.93 -3.47 29.75
CA ASN A 111 -5.37 -3.11 28.46
C ASN A 111 -5.12 -1.60 28.41
N ASP A 112 -3.92 -1.21 28.02
CA ASP A 112 -3.53 0.19 27.80
C ASP A 112 -3.88 0.64 26.37
N LEU A 113 -4.19 -0.31 25.46
CA LEU A 113 -4.64 0.01 24.11
C LEU A 113 -6.13 0.38 24.11
N LEU A 114 -6.47 1.43 23.36
CA LEU A 114 -7.85 1.88 23.14
C LEU A 114 -8.71 0.90 22.32
N GLN A 115 -8.11 -0.16 21.76
CA GLN A 115 -8.79 -1.19 20.97
C GLN A 115 -8.43 -2.59 21.43
N THR A 116 -9.40 -3.50 21.34
CA THR A 116 -9.24 -4.92 21.70
C THR A 116 -9.43 -5.85 20.51
N THR A 117 -9.92 -5.36 19.37
CA THR A 117 -10.20 -6.15 18.16
C THR A 117 -9.42 -5.61 16.96
N GLY A 118 -9.24 -6.43 15.92
CA GLY A 118 -8.57 -6.03 14.69
C GLY A 118 -7.04 -5.88 14.81
N LEU A 119 -6.44 -6.56 15.79
CA LEU A 119 -4.98 -6.52 16.02
C LEU A 119 -4.19 -7.48 15.12
N SER A 120 -4.84 -8.53 14.61
CA SER A 120 -4.27 -9.41 13.58
C SER A 120 -5.05 -9.27 12.28
N ILE A 121 -4.34 -9.41 11.16
CA ILE A 121 -4.91 -9.41 9.81
C ILE A 121 -4.36 -10.59 9.02
N LEU A 122 -5.16 -11.11 8.09
CA LEU A 122 -4.67 -12.11 7.13
C LEU A 122 -3.69 -11.44 6.16
N ALA A 123 -2.46 -11.96 6.08
CA ALA A 123 -1.49 -11.53 5.09
C ALA A 123 -1.87 -12.07 3.71
N GLU A 124 -2.64 -11.28 2.96
CA GLU A 124 -3.15 -11.68 1.65
C GLU A 124 -2.01 -11.77 0.62
N ARG A 125 -1.98 -12.89 -0.11
CA ARG A 125 -1.02 -13.13 -1.20
C ARG A 125 -1.71 -13.09 -2.56
N ILE A 126 -2.28 -11.94 -2.90
CA ILE A 126 -2.81 -11.70 -4.25
C ILE A 126 -1.66 -11.51 -5.22
N ASN A 127 -0.69 -10.69 -4.82
CA ASN A 127 0.56 -10.43 -5.51
C ASN A 127 1.63 -10.03 -4.48
N THR A 128 2.87 -9.87 -4.93
CA THR A 128 3.99 -9.49 -4.06
C THR A 128 3.79 -8.12 -3.40
N TYR A 129 3.18 -7.15 -4.08
CA TYR A 129 2.96 -5.80 -3.53
C TYR A 129 1.95 -5.78 -2.39
N ARG A 130 0.86 -6.54 -2.51
CA ARG A 130 -0.14 -6.71 -1.46
C ARG A 130 0.51 -7.35 -0.24
N PHE A 131 1.28 -8.42 -0.45
CA PHE A 131 1.96 -9.13 0.63
C PHE A 131 2.94 -8.22 1.37
N LEU A 132 3.81 -7.50 0.65
CA LEU A 132 4.77 -6.58 1.27
C LEU A 132 4.09 -5.41 1.97
N SER A 133 3.00 -4.87 1.41
CA SER A 133 2.28 -3.75 2.01
C SER A 133 1.72 -4.06 3.41
N HIS A 134 1.44 -5.33 3.73
CA HIS A 134 0.98 -5.72 5.06
C HIS A 134 2.06 -5.52 6.15
N PHE A 135 3.34 -5.67 5.80
CA PHE A 135 4.45 -5.52 6.74
C PHE A 135 4.90 -4.07 6.91
N GLU A 136 4.55 -3.20 5.96
CA GLU A 136 4.82 -1.76 6.03
C GLU A 136 3.63 -0.96 6.56
N SER A 137 2.44 -1.56 6.65
CA SER A 137 1.22 -0.85 7.04
C SER A 137 1.20 -0.55 8.53
N ILE A 138 0.93 0.71 8.87
CA ILE A 138 0.67 1.20 10.21
C ILE A 138 -0.79 1.65 10.26
N ASN A 139 -1.52 1.16 11.26
CA ASN A 139 -2.89 1.56 11.54
C ASN A 139 -2.90 2.42 12.80
N ARG A 140 -3.53 3.61 12.72
CA ARG A 140 -3.71 4.50 13.88
C ARG A 140 -4.65 3.91 14.94
N GLY A 141 -5.51 2.96 14.57
CA GLY A 141 -6.43 2.25 15.46
C GLY A 141 -7.90 2.43 15.07
N ALA A 142 -8.71 1.41 15.35
CA ALA A 142 -10.13 1.37 15.03
C ALA A 142 -10.94 2.44 15.78
N PHE A 143 -10.49 2.84 16.98
CA PHE A 143 -11.11 3.93 17.74
C PHE A 143 -11.18 5.23 16.93
N PHE A 144 -10.09 5.59 16.24
CA PHE A 144 -10.03 6.80 15.41
C PHE A 144 -10.83 6.68 14.10
N ALA A 145 -11.26 5.48 13.71
CA ALA A 145 -12.13 5.30 12.55
C ALA A 145 -13.56 5.77 12.82
N VAL A 146 -14.01 5.71 14.08
CA VAL A 146 -15.35 6.15 14.51
C VAL A 146 -15.41 7.68 14.63
N LEU A 147 -14.28 8.33 14.92
CA LEU A 147 -14.22 9.78 15.02
C LEU A 147 -14.48 10.45 13.67
N LYS A 148 -15.39 11.42 13.68
CA LYS A 148 -15.74 12.23 12.50
C LYS A 148 -14.73 13.36 12.22
N THR A 149 -13.78 13.59 13.13
CA THR A 149 -12.77 14.65 12.98
C THR A 149 -11.70 14.24 11.97
N THR A 150 -11.33 15.16 11.08
CA THR A 150 -10.34 14.93 10.01
C THR A 150 -8.89 15.15 10.46
N GLY A 151 -8.67 15.76 11.63
CA GLY A 151 -7.34 16.09 12.12
C GLY A 151 -6.40 14.88 12.27
N VAL A 152 -6.95 13.71 12.58
CA VAL A 152 -6.22 12.43 12.69
C VAL A 152 -5.95 11.80 11.31
N ARG A 153 -6.68 12.22 10.27
CA ARG A 153 -6.53 11.68 8.91
C ARG A 153 -5.62 12.54 8.04
N ALA A 154 -5.39 13.79 8.44
CA ALA A 154 -4.53 14.72 7.74
C ALA A 154 -3.07 14.21 7.70
N LEU A 155 -2.47 14.30 6.52
CA LEU A 155 -1.03 14.17 6.36
C LEU A 155 -0.38 15.39 7.00
N ARG A 156 0.64 15.17 7.83
CA ARG A 156 1.33 16.24 8.53
C ARG A 156 2.79 16.35 8.08
N PRO A 157 3.42 17.54 8.10
CA PRO A 157 4.80 17.73 7.65
C PRO A 157 5.82 16.87 8.42
N GLU A 158 5.58 16.60 9.70
CA GLU A 158 6.48 15.79 10.53
C GLU A 158 6.51 14.32 10.09
N SER A 159 5.52 13.88 9.30
CA SER A 159 5.47 12.53 8.72
C SER A 159 6.43 12.35 7.53
N PHE A 160 7.01 13.43 7.01
CA PHE A 160 7.88 13.39 5.83
C PHE A 160 9.09 12.48 6.04
N GLY A 161 9.30 11.54 5.12
CA GLY A 161 10.41 10.57 5.20
C GLY A 161 10.18 9.39 6.15
N PHE A 162 9.12 9.41 6.97
CA PHE A 162 8.74 8.29 7.85
C PHE A 162 7.53 7.53 7.32
N LEU A 163 6.49 8.26 6.95
CA LEU A 163 5.27 7.72 6.36
C LEU A 163 5.19 8.18 4.91
N CYS A 164 4.77 7.27 4.04
CA CYS A 164 4.56 7.61 2.64
C CYS A 164 3.38 8.57 2.50
N PRO A 165 3.54 9.73 1.81
CA PRO A 165 2.47 10.71 1.65
C PRO A 165 1.35 10.24 0.71
N VAL A 166 1.63 9.23 -0.12
CA VAL A 166 0.75 8.78 -1.21
C VAL A 166 0.09 7.44 -0.89
N HIS A 167 0.77 6.55 -0.17
CA HIS A 167 0.31 5.18 0.02
C HIS A 167 -0.67 5.07 1.20
N THR A 168 -1.91 5.47 0.96
CA THR A 168 -3.07 5.27 1.85
C THR A 168 -4.25 4.75 1.02
N PRO A 169 -5.08 3.83 1.55
CA PRO A 169 -6.28 3.40 0.83
C PRO A 169 -7.31 4.52 0.77
N ASP A 170 -8.03 4.60 -0.35
CA ASP A 170 -9.16 5.51 -0.50
C ASP A 170 -10.39 5.03 0.31
N GLY A 171 -11.33 5.95 0.59
CA GLY A 171 -12.58 5.72 1.31
C GLY A 171 -12.45 5.85 2.83
N ALA A 172 -13.24 5.07 3.57
CA ALA A 172 -13.30 5.14 5.03
C ALA A 172 -11.95 4.98 5.76
N PRO A 173 -10.97 4.17 5.32
CA PRO A 173 -9.67 4.05 5.98
C PRO A 173 -8.64 5.11 5.55
N CYS A 174 -9.00 6.08 4.70
CA CYS A 174 -8.08 7.12 4.23
C CYS A 174 -7.48 7.92 5.40
N GLY A 175 -6.14 8.00 5.41
CA GLY A 175 -5.34 8.67 6.45
C GLY A 175 -5.17 7.90 7.76
N LEU A 176 -5.92 6.80 7.96
CA LEU A 176 -5.82 5.94 9.15
C LEU A 176 -4.88 4.76 8.93
N ILE A 177 -4.93 4.17 7.74
CA ILE A 177 -3.97 3.18 7.28
C ILE A 177 -2.94 3.89 6.42
N VAL A 178 -1.72 3.95 6.93
CA VAL A 178 -0.56 4.56 6.26
C VAL A 178 0.52 3.50 6.13
N HIS A 179 1.49 3.73 5.25
CA HIS A 179 2.60 2.79 5.05
C HIS A 179 3.92 3.51 5.31
N MET A 180 4.88 2.80 5.89
CA MET A 180 6.22 3.33 6.11
C MET A 180 6.88 3.74 4.78
N ALA A 181 7.72 4.76 4.85
CA ALA A 181 8.65 5.10 3.78
C ALA A 181 9.74 4.03 3.67
N MET A 182 10.40 3.93 2.51
CA MET A 182 11.38 2.88 2.24
C MET A 182 12.59 2.92 3.18
N ASP A 183 13.07 4.11 3.54
CA ASP A 183 14.21 4.30 4.46
C ASP A 183 13.79 4.43 5.93
N ALA A 184 12.50 4.37 6.23
CA ALA A 184 12.00 4.36 7.58
C ALA A 184 12.23 2.99 8.22
N ILE A 185 12.70 2.99 9.45
CA ILE A 185 12.90 1.81 10.27
C ILE A 185 12.28 2.02 11.64
N VAL A 186 11.95 0.91 12.30
CA VAL A 186 11.57 0.93 13.71
C VAL A 186 12.84 0.70 14.54
N GLY A 187 13.18 1.69 15.36
CA GLY A 187 14.33 1.67 16.26
C GLY A 187 14.30 0.49 17.22
N ARG A 188 15.46 -0.14 17.39
CA ARG A 188 15.69 -1.16 18.42
C ARG A 188 16.24 -0.50 19.66
N ASP A 189 16.13 -1.20 20.78
CA ASP A 189 16.64 -0.72 22.06
C ASP A 189 18.17 -0.59 22.01
N GLU A 190 18.67 0.63 22.21
CA GLU A 190 20.09 0.94 22.30
C GLU A 190 20.40 1.58 23.65
N GLU A 191 21.04 0.79 24.53
CA GLU A 191 21.48 1.29 25.84
C GLU A 191 22.65 2.29 25.69
N LEU A 192 22.34 3.58 25.78
CA LEU A 192 23.32 4.65 25.90
C LEU A 192 23.76 4.81 27.35
N LYS A 193 25.02 4.46 27.65
CA LYS A 193 25.62 4.72 28.96
C LYS A 193 26.19 6.13 29.02
N ILE A 194 25.33 7.11 29.28
CA ILE A 194 25.74 8.49 29.56
C ILE A 194 25.79 8.65 31.09
N ALA A 195 26.97 8.86 31.66
CA ALA A 195 27.18 9.02 33.10
C ALA A 195 27.80 10.39 33.43
N GLY A 196 27.34 11.03 34.51
CA GLY A 196 28.05 12.11 35.18
C GLY A 196 28.03 13.49 34.50
N CYS A 197 26.91 13.91 33.90
CA CYS A 197 26.80 15.25 33.31
C CYS A 197 26.32 16.28 34.34
N VAL A 198 27.21 17.10 34.92
CA VAL A 198 26.84 18.25 35.76
C VAL A 198 27.57 19.48 35.25
N MET A 199 27.29 19.91 34.03
CA MET A 199 27.98 21.02 33.37
C MET A 199 26.95 21.86 32.61
N GLY A 200 26.39 22.91 33.23
CA GLY A 200 25.48 23.85 32.58
C GLY A 200 24.07 23.91 33.17
N ASP A 201 23.20 24.66 32.52
CA ASP A 201 21.86 25.00 33.05
C ASP A 201 20.72 24.18 32.43
N ARG A 202 20.95 23.45 31.33
CA ARG A 202 19.88 22.71 30.63
C ARG A 202 19.84 21.25 31.08
N PRO A 203 18.70 20.69 31.49
CA PRO A 203 18.60 19.29 31.84
C PRO A 203 18.85 18.38 30.62
N LEU A 204 19.60 17.30 30.85
CA LEU A 204 19.78 16.18 29.94
C LEU A 204 18.81 15.05 30.34
N ILE A 205 17.89 14.73 29.44
CA ILE A 205 16.87 13.71 29.63
C ILE A 205 17.14 12.54 28.68
N VAL A 206 17.41 11.35 29.23
CA VAL A 206 17.62 10.12 28.47
C VAL A 206 16.46 9.17 28.71
N ASP A 207 15.69 8.86 27.67
CA ASP A 207 14.50 7.99 27.73
C ASP A 207 13.53 8.33 28.88
N GLY A 208 13.30 9.64 29.08
CA GLY A 208 12.43 10.18 30.13
C GLY A 208 13.05 10.28 31.53
N ARG A 209 14.30 9.84 31.72
CA ARG A 209 15.04 9.99 32.98
C ARG A 209 15.98 11.19 32.91
N VAL A 210 15.93 12.05 33.92
CA VAL A 210 16.91 13.15 34.06
C VAL A 210 18.24 12.54 34.49
N VAL A 211 19.27 12.68 33.66
CA VAL A 211 20.63 12.17 33.94
C VAL A 211 21.49 13.23 34.59
N GLY A 212 21.27 14.50 34.25
CA GLY A 212 22.05 15.62 34.78
C GLY A 212 21.81 16.91 34.00
N TYR A 213 22.74 17.86 34.07
CA TYR A 213 22.65 19.17 33.40
C TYR A 213 23.83 19.38 32.44
N VAL A 214 23.55 19.98 31.28
CA VAL A 214 24.45 20.14 30.14
C VAL A 214 24.37 21.55 29.53
N ASP A 215 25.47 21.96 28.90
CA ASP A 215 25.59 23.22 28.17
C ASP A 215 25.02 23.15 26.73
N GLY A 216 24.97 24.31 26.08
CA GLY A 216 24.54 24.50 24.69
C GLY A 216 25.24 23.61 23.65
N TRP A 217 26.51 23.30 23.84
CA TRP A 217 27.34 22.57 22.85
C TRP A 217 27.16 21.04 22.88
N PHE A 218 26.55 20.50 23.94
CA PHE A 218 26.50 19.05 24.18
C PHE A 218 25.65 18.30 23.14
N GLY A 219 24.60 18.92 22.61
CA GLY A 219 23.77 18.33 21.55
C GLY A 219 24.57 18.04 20.28
N GLU A 220 25.36 19.02 19.82
CA GLU A 220 26.25 18.84 18.66
C GLU A 220 27.38 17.83 18.92
N TYR A 221 27.89 17.78 20.16
CA TYR A 221 28.84 16.74 20.56
C TYR A 221 28.26 15.33 20.41
N LEU A 222 27.02 15.10 20.86
CA LEU A 222 26.34 13.81 20.69
C LEU A 222 26.09 13.48 19.21
N ARG A 223 25.72 14.45 18.37
CA ARG A 223 25.56 14.24 16.91
C ARG A 223 26.89 13.89 16.25
N ARG A 224 27.99 14.53 16.66
CA ARG A 224 29.35 14.18 16.19
C ARG A 224 29.73 12.75 16.58
N ARG A 225 29.44 12.33 17.82
CA ARG A 225 29.62 10.93 18.26
C ARG A 225 28.77 9.96 17.46
N ARG A 226 27.49 10.28 17.21
CA ARG A 226 26.59 9.50 16.36
C ARG A 226 27.17 9.27 14.96
N ARG A 227 27.77 10.30 14.34
CA ARG A 227 28.45 10.16 13.03
C ARG A 227 29.63 9.19 13.07
N MET A 228 30.43 9.20 14.13
CA MET A 228 31.63 8.35 14.23
C MET A 228 31.31 6.90 14.60
N GLU A 229 30.35 6.71 15.50
CA GLU A 229 30.04 5.43 16.12
C GLU A 229 28.82 4.73 15.48
N GLY A 230 28.02 5.45 14.70
CA GLY A 230 26.87 4.91 13.97
C GLY A 230 25.68 4.57 14.85
N TRP A 231 25.45 5.31 15.93
CA TRP A 231 24.33 5.09 16.86
C TRP A 231 22.96 5.30 16.19
N CYS A 232 21.97 4.48 16.55
CA CYS A 232 20.57 4.61 16.14
C CYS A 232 19.75 5.31 17.24
N VAL A 233 20.17 6.52 17.57
CA VAL A 233 19.64 7.33 18.68
C VAL A 233 19.14 8.67 18.17
N GLU A 234 18.06 9.15 18.79
CA GLU A 234 17.42 10.42 18.44
C GLU A 234 17.90 11.48 19.41
N ILE A 235 18.36 12.62 18.88
CA ILE A 235 18.96 13.69 19.68
C ILE A 235 18.23 14.99 19.37
N VAL A 236 17.40 15.43 20.31
CA VAL A 236 16.62 16.67 20.20
C VAL A 236 17.26 17.72 21.10
N ASP A 237 17.78 18.78 20.48
CA ASP A 237 18.50 19.85 21.15
C ASP A 237 17.64 21.12 21.16
N ARG A 238 16.90 21.34 22.25
CA ARG A 238 16.01 22.49 22.41
C ARG A 238 16.53 23.47 23.45
N TRP A 239 15.97 24.67 23.46
CA TRP A 239 16.37 25.71 24.40
C TRP A 239 16.10 25.33 25.87
N ASP A 240 15.08 24.50 26.12
CA ASP A 240 14.64 24.06 27.44
C ASP A 240 15.42 22.85 27.96
N ALA A 241 15.70 21.85 27.12
CA ALA A 241 16.39 20.62 27.51
C ALA A 241 17.04 19.92 26.31
N VAL A 242 17.98 19.01 26.60
CA VAL A 242 18.52 18.06 25.62
C VAL A 242 17.87 16.71 25.85
N TYR A 243 17.12 16.23 24.86
CA TYR A 243 16.47 14.93 24.90
C TYR A 243 17.25 13.93 24.07
N VAL A 244 17.52 12.78 24.67
CA VAL A 244 18.13 11.64 23.99
C VAL A 244 17.20 10.45 24.14
N PHE A 245 16.77 9.89 23.03
CA PHE A 245 15.96 8.68 23.04
C PHE A 245 16.78 7.50 22.49
N GLY A 246 16.75 6.39 23.22
CA GLY A 246 17.38 5.10 22.94
C GLY A 246 16.38 3.94 22.88
N GLY A 247 15.17 4.10 23.42
CA GLY A 247 14.18 3.04 23.57
C GLY A 247 13.67 2.38 22.28
N ALA A 248 13.04 1.20 22.40
CA ALA A 248 12.44 0.49 21.27
C ALA A 248 11.13 1.15 20.76
N GLY A 249 10.80 0.94 19.48
CA GLY A 249 9.50 1.35 18.91
C GLY A 249 9.46 2.76 18.29
N ARG A 250 10.59 3.48 18.28
CA ARG A 250 10.72 4.80 17.65
C ARG A 250 10.76 4.69 16.14
N LEU A 251 10.14 5.63 15.43
CA LEU A 251 10.30 5.75 13.98
C LEU A 251 11.56 6.54 13.68
N MET A 252 12.51 5.91 12.99
CA MET A 252 13.78 6.51 12.58
C MET A 252 13.89 6.43 11.06
N ARG A 253 14.60 7.36 10.44
CA ARG A 253 14.91 7.30 9.01
C ARG A 253 16.34 7.68 8.74
N ARG A 254 16.87 7.29 7.58
CA ARG A 254 18.23 7.63 7.17
C ARG A 254 18.30 8.96 6.46
N VAL A 255 19.25 9.80 6.86
CA VAL A 255 19.63 11.06 6.19
C VAL A 255 21.15 11.15 6.09
N VAL A 256 21.64 12.10 5.30
CA VAL A 256 23.07 12.35 5.15
C VAL A 256 23.48 13.57 5.96
N ASP A 257 24.46 13.41 6.84
CA ASP A 257 25.09 14.47 7.65
C ASP A 257 26.60 14.46 7.40
N GLY A 258 27.15 15.54 6.84
CA GLY A 258 28.58 15.63 6.54
C GLY A 258 29.12 14.52 5.64
N GLY A 259 28.28 13.96 4.77
CA GLY A 259 28.61 12.83 3.88
C GLY A 259 28.44 11.43 4.50
N VAL A 260 28.05 11.34 5.78
CA VAL A 260 27.82 10.08 6.50
C VAL A 260 26.32 9.82 6.64
N GLU A 261 25.87 8.58 6.43
CA GLU A 261 24.49 8.18 6.70
C GLU A 261 24.23 8.12 8.22
N VAL A 262 23.25 8.89 8.69
CA VAL A 262 22.83 8.93 10.10
C VAL A 262 21.33 8.64 10.22
N TYR A 263 20.92 8.14 11.38
CA TYR A 263 19.51 7.94 11.71
C TYR A 263 18.96 9.16 12.46
N VAL A 264 17.83 9.67 12.00
CA VAL A 264 17.10 10.80 12.59
C VAL A 264 15.68 10.35 12.90
N GLY A 265 15.20 10.73 14.09
CA GLY A 265 13.83 10.46 14.54
C GLY A 265 12.87 11.61 14.20
N VAL A 266 11.58 11.39 14.46
CA VAL A 266 10.51 12.32 14.11
C VAL A 266 10.63 13.64 14.87
N MET A 267 10.97 13.60 16.16
CA MET A 267 11.05 14.78 17.01
C MET A 267 12.30 15.61 16.68
N GLU A 268 13.43 14.95 16.41
CA GLU A 268 14.64 15.63 15.94
C GLU A 268 14.42 16.32 14.59
N GLN A 269 13.62 15.75 13.69
CA GLN A 269 13.32 16.35 12.39
C GLN A 269 12.56 17.68 12.48
N VAL A 270 11.67 17.85 13.47
CA VAL A 270 10.91 19.11 13.63
C VAL A 270 11.85 20.28 13.91
N ASP A 271 12.94 20.01 14.63
CA ASP A 271 13.96 21.00 15.00
C ASP A 271 15.18 20.97 14.06
N ALA A 272 15.08 20.33 12.88
CA ALA A 272 16.15 20.19 11.91
C ALA A 272 15.78 20.75 10.52
N VAL A 273 16.78 21.24 9.80
CA VAL A 273 16.64 21.61 8.38
C VAL A 273 17.10 20.43 7.54
N VAL A 274 16.18 19.82 6.79
CA VAL A 274 16.53 18.76 5.85
C VAL A 274 16.45 19.31 4.43
N LEU A 275 17.62 19.47 3.81
CA LEU A 275 17.75 19.90 2.43
C LEU A 275 17.32 18.78 1.48
N GLY A 276 16.61 19.17 0.42
CA GLY A 276 16.30 18.28 -0.69
C GLY A 276 17.57 17.73 -1.33
N TYR A 277 17.44 16.60 -2.03
CA TYR A 277 18.55 16.11 -2.82
C TYR A 277 18.70 16.99 -4.07
N GLU A 278 19.65 17.91 -4.05
CA GLU A 278 20.18 18.52 -5.26
C GLU A 278 21.13 17.51 -5.93
N ASP A 279 20.82 17.16 -7.18
CA ASP A 279 21.76 16.55 -8.13
C ASP A 279 22.88 17.57 -8.38
N ASP A 280 23.81 17.69 -7.43
CA ASP A 280 25.11 18.28 -7.72
C ASP A 280 25.85 17.30 -8.64
N CYS A 281 25.63 17.46 -9.94
CA CYS A 281 26.56 16.97 -10.96
C CYS A 281 27.86 17.81 -10.98
N SER A 282 28.12 18.57 -9.92
CA SER A 282 29.35 19.28 -9.60
C SER A 282 29.96 18.64 -8.35
N ARG A 283 30.54 17.43 -8.50
CA ARG A 283 31.60 17.03 -7.57
C ARG A 283 32.65 18.14 -7.61
N GLY A 284 32.82 18.77 -6.45
CA GLY A 284 33.91 19.69 -6.20
C GLY A 284 35.21 19.11 -6.72
N ARG A 285 36.00 19.99 -7.33
CA ARG A 285 37.44 19.81 -7.53
C ARG A 285 38.02 19.22 -6.23
N GLU A 286 38.32 17.94 -6.23
CA GLU A 286 39.53 17.51 -5.55
C GLU A 286 40.65 18.29 -6.22
N SER A 287 41.35 19.08 -5.43
CA SER A 287 42.57 19.76 -5.80
C SER A 287 43.58 18.72 -6.30
N ASN A 288 43.63 18.50 -7.60
CA ASN A 288 44.75 17.83 -8.26
C ASN A 288 45.95 18.78 -8.19
N ASN A 289 46.75 18.62 -7.14
CA ASN A 289 48.20 18.65 -7.30
C ASN A 289 48.61 17.20 -7.56
N GLY A 290 49.15 16.94 -8.73
CA GLY A 290 49.60 15.61 -9.14
C GLY A 290 49.25 15.34 -10.59
N GLU A 291 50.18 15.76 -11.45
CA GLU A 291 50.50 15.27 -12.80
C GLU A 291 49.75 14.01 -13.27
N ASP A 292 49.21 14.07 -14.49
CA ASP A 292 49.58 13.10 -15.53
C ASP A 292 49.14 13.60 -16.92
N ASP A 293 50.15 13.68 -17.80
CA ASP A 293 50.06 14.02 -19.21
C ASP A 293 49.20 13.03 -20.00
N CYS A 294 48.31 13.55 -20.83
CA CYS A 294 47.96 12.88 -22.08
C CYS A 294 47.84 13.89 -23.21
N SER A 295 48.84 13.80 -24.07
CA SER A 295 49.19 14.69 -25.16
C SER A 295 48.26 14.56 -26.37
N ARG A 296 48.11 15.71 -27.03
CA ARG A 296 47.56 15.88 -28.38
C ARG A 296 48.46 15.22 -29.42
N GLY A 297 47.86 14.66 -30.46
CA GLY A 297 48.47 14.42 -31.78
C GLY A 297 47.43 13.86 -32.75
N ARG A 298 46.77 14.69 -33.57
CA ARG A 298 47.05 14.99 -34.99
C ARG A 298 47.06 13.77 -35.93
N GLU A 299 46.20 13.88 -36.94
CA GLU A 299 46.01 13.00 -38.09
C GLU A 299 47.30 12.75 -38.89
N GLY A 300 47.41 11.54 -39.46
CA GLY A 300 48.45 11.16 -40.41
C GLY A 300 48.18 9.79 -41.06
N LYS A 301 48.19 9.77 -42.40
CA LYS A 301 47.87 8.67 -43.33
C LYS A 301 48.75 7.41 -43.16
N GLY A 302 48.18 6.25 -43.52
CA GLY A 302 48.87 5.28 -44.39
C GLY A 302 49.09 3.84 -43.89
N ARG A 303 48.62 2.91 -44.75
CA ARG A 303 49.14 1.55 -45.06
C ARG A 303 48.82 0.34 -44.16
N GLU A 304 48.46 -0.71 -44.90
CA GLU A 304 48.23 -2.11 -44.57
C GLU A 304 49.40 -2.76 -43.81
N SER A 305 49.12 -3.71 -42.90
CA SER A 305 49.55 -5.11 -43.01
C SER A 305 49.30 -5.95 -41.73
N ARG A 306 48.70 -7.13 -41.96
CA ARG A 306 48.92 -8.47 -41.36
C ARG A 306 49.23 -8.65 -39.86
N ASN A 307 48.35 -9.43 -39.21
CA ASN A 307 48.59 -10.55 -38.27
C ASN A 307 49.69 -10.45 -37.21
N ARG A 308 49.31 -10.46 -35.92
CA ARG A 308 49.34 -11.62 -35.00
C ARG A 308 49.15 -11.18 -33.54
N GLU A 309 48.25 -11.91 -32.89
CA GLU A 309 48.14 -12.33 -31.47
C GLU A 309 49.04 -11.68 -30.39
N GLY A 310 48.39 -11.35 -29.25
CA GLY A 310 49.09 -11.05 -27.99
C GLY A 310 48.21 -10.49 -26.87
N ASN A 311 47.30 -11.31 -26.34
CA ASN A 311 46.84 -11.41 -24.94
C ASN A 311 46.97 -10.22 -23.96
N ASN A 312 45.84 -9.71 -23.45
CA ASN A 312 45.32 -9.97 -22.09
C ASN A 312 44.29 -8.90 -21.67
N GLY A 313 43.01 -9.26 -21.69
CA GLY A 313 41.94 -8.57 -20.98
C GLY A 313 41.35 -9.50 -19.92
N GLU A 314 41.49 -9.15 -18.64
CA GLU A 314 40.83 -9.86 -17.54
C GLU A 314 39.40 -9.32 -17.39
N SER A 315 38.42 -10.10 -17.87
CA SER A 315 37.02 -10.01 -17.45
C SER A 315 36.79 -10.86 -16.20
N ARG A 316 36.06 -10.29 -15.22
CA ARG A 316 35.61 -11.01 -14.02
C ARG A 316 34.39 -11.86 -14.36
N ASP A 317 34.64 -13.06 -14.85
CA ASP A 317 33.64 -14.12 -14.94
C ASP A 317 33.95 -15.20 -13.91
N ARG A 318 32.99 -15.48 -13.02
CA ARG A 318 32.97 -16.74 -12.26
C ARG A 318 32.24 -17.74 -13.12
N GLU A 319 32.98 -18.45 -13.96
CA GLU A 319 32.49 -19.65 -14.62
C GLU A 319 32.51 -20.85 -13.66
N SER A 320 31.38 -21.53 -13.60
CA SER A 320 31.26 -22.94 -13.25
C SER A 320 31.13 -23.71 -14.56
N ASN A 321 32.07 -24.61 -14.81
CA ASN A 321 32.14 -25.56 -15.92
C ASN A 321 32.65 -26.87 -15.28
N ASN A 322 32.17 -28.10 -15.53
CA ASN A 322 31.66 -28.80 -16.73
C ASN A 322 30.68 -29.89 -16.24
N GLY A 323 29.94 -30.69 -17.02
CA GLY A 323 29.92 -31.05 -18.44
C GLY A 323 28.96 -32.24 -18.62
N GLU A 324 28.55 -32.48 -19.85
CA GLU A 324 27.48 -33.38 -20.34
C GLU A 324 27.83 -34.89 -20.24
N ASP A 325 26.81 -35.77 -20.13
CA ASP A 325 26.63 -36.99 -20.95
C ASP A 325 25.44 -37.87 -20.46
N ASP A 326 24.88 -38.61 -21.42
CA ASP A 326 23.61 -39.36 -21.45
C ASP A 326 23.47 -40.63 -20.58
N CYS A 327 22.21 -41.12 -20.50
CA CYS A 327 21.74 -42.51 -20.29
C CYS A 327 21.16 -42.93 -18.92
N ILE A 328 19.84 -43.22 -18.95
CA ILE A 328 19.08 -44.36 -18.40
C ILE A 328 19.70 -45.14 -17.21
N GLY A 329 18.96 -45.29 -16.11
CA GLY A 329 19.17 -46.39 -15.16
C GLY A 329 18.62 -46.15 -13.76
N GLU A 330 17.90 -47.14 -13.23
CA GLU A 330 17.22 -47.16 -11.94
C GLU A 330 18.15 -47.27 -10.71
N SER A 331 17.57 -46.91 -9.56
CA SER A 331 17.72 -47.56 -8.24
C SER A 331 18.83 -47.14 -7.25
N ASN A 332 18.36 -47.06 -6.00
CA ASN A 332 19.00 -47.37 -4.71
C ASN A 332 19.85 -46.32 -3.96
N ASN A 333 19.28 -45.92 -2.81
CA ASN A 333 19.83 -45.88 -1.46
C ASN A 333 21.35 -45.84 -1.28
N GLY A 334 21.81 -44.85 -0.52
CA GLY A 334 23.14 -44.81 0.08
C GLY A 334 23.27 -43.68 1.09
N ASP A 335 23.07 -44.03 2.36
CA ASP A 335 23.47 -43.25 3.53
C ASP A 335 24.96 -42.86 3.48
N SER A 336 25.30 -41.67 3.98
CA SER A 336 26.64 -41.40 4.48
C SER A 336 26.54 -40.90 5.92
N ASP A 337 26.72 -41.86 6.81
CA ASP A 337 26.85 -41.73 8.25
C ASP A 337 28.29 -41.33 8.61
N CYS A 338 28.45 -40.37 9.52
CA CYS A 338 29.63 -40.30 10.38
C CYS A 338 29.23 -39.77 11.77
N GLY A 339 28.87 -40.72 12.64
CA GLY A 339 28.62 -40.52 14.08
C GLY A 339 29.79 -39.90 14.85
N ARG A 340 29.48 -39.06 15.84
CA ARG A 340 29.38 -39.35 17.29
C ARG A 340 30.71 -39.45 18.04
N LYS A 341 30.86 -38.52 19.00
CA LYS A 341 31.40 -38.60 20.39
C LYS A 341 31.68 -37.14 20.81
N ASP A 342 31.25 -36.57 21.93
CA ASP A 342 31.00 -37.07 23.28
C ASP A 342 29.96 -36.19 24.02
N ARG A 343 29.27 -36.79 25.01
CA ARG A 343 28.60 -36.08 26.10
C ARG A 343 29.46 -36.15 27.36
N ASP A 344 29.42 -35.06 28.10
CA ASP A 344 29.62 -34.88 29.54
C ASP A 344 31.04 -35.05 30.11
N ILE A 345 31.67 -33.91 30.46
CA ILE A 345 32.38 -33.64 31.74
C ILE A 345 32.55 -32.12 31.87
N ALA A 346 32.44 -31.65 33.11
CA ALA A 346 32.31 -30.27 33.55
C ALA A 346 33.53 -29.34 33.30
N HIS A 347 33.23 -28.05 33.42
CA HIS A 347 34.10 -26.90 33.73
C HIS A 347 34.98 -26.26 32.64
N LYS A 348 34.72 -24.96 32.48
CA LYS A 348 35.60 -23.84 32.07
C LYS A 348 35.97 -23.72 30.57
N GLN A 349 35.79 -22.48 30.10
CA GLN A 349 36.39 -21.84 28.92
C GLN A 349 35.96 -22.32 27.52
N ASN A 350 35.01 -21.60 26.89
CA ASN A 350 35.24 -20.91 25.61
C ASN A 350 33.97 -20.25 25.07
N LYS A 351 33.67 -19.02 25.53
CA LYS A 351 32.92 -18.03 24.75
C LYS A 351 33.96 -17.24 23.95
N ASN A 352 34.19 -17.60 22.70
CA ASN A 352 34.69 -16.72 21.62
C ASN A 352 35.11 -17.57 20.42
N LYS A 353 34.21 -17.78 19.44
CA LYS A 353 34.62 -18.02 18.04
C LYS A 353 33.52 -17.91 16.97
N ASN A 354 32.23 -17.77 17.33
CA ASN A 354 31.15 -17.58 16.33
C ASN A 354 30.55 -16.16 16.28
N LYS A 355 31.38 -15.11 16.42
CA LYS A 355 30.95 -13.70 16.24
C LYS A 355 31.61 -12.97 15.06
N ASN A 356 32.46 -13.63 14.27
CA ASN A 356 33.32 -12.93 13.31
C ASN A 356 32.88 -12.96 11.83
N ASN A 357 31.87 -13.73 11.43
CA ASN A 357 31.47 -13.80 10.02
C ASN A 357 30.30 -12.87 9.60
N LEU A 358 29.75 -12.07 10.51
CA LEU A 358 28.68 -11.10 10.18
C LEU A 358 29.08 -9.62 10.33
N LYS A 359 30.37 -9.34 10.60
CA LYS A 359 30.88 -7.96 10.75
C LYS A 359 31.65 -7.41 9.53
N ASN A 360 31.94 -8.23 8.52
CA ASN A 360 32.88 -7.86 7.45
C ASN A 360 32.27 -7.24 6.18
N VAL A 361 30.96 -7.05 6.07
CA VAL A 361 30.36 -6.42 4.87
C VAL A 361 30.12 -4.91 5.05
N ASN A 362 29.94 -4.43 6.28
CA ASN A 362 29.78 -3.00 6.58
C ASN A 362 31.10 -2.25 6.91
N ALA A 363 32.24 -2.96 6.96
CA ALA A 363 33.53 -2.38 7.31
C ALA A 363 34.23 -1.64 6.15
N HIS A 364 33.93 -2.00 4.89
CA HIS A 364 34.74 -1.53 3.75
C HIS A 364 34.50 -0.08 3.29
N LYS A 365 33.48 0.64 3.79
CA LYS A 365 33.26 2.06 3.45
C LYS A 365 33.67 3.05 4.55
N ASN A 366 33.75 2.63 5.81
CA ASN A 366 34.09 3.51 6.95
C ASN A 366 35.59 3.56 7.29
N GLU A 367 36.43 2.75 6.65
CA GLU A 367 37.88 2.76 6.91
C GLU A 367 38.65 3.93 6.28
N ARG A 368 38.07 4.64 5.30
CA ARG A 368 38.74 5.80 4.66
C ARG A 368 38.87 7.02 5.58
N TYR A 369 37.93 7.21 6.50
CA TYR A 369 37.98 8.35 7.44
C TYR A 369 38.86 8.08 8.66
N LYS A 370 38.98 6.82 9.10
CA LYS A 370 39.77 6.43 10.28
C LYS A 370 41.28 6.38 10.04
N ARG A 371 41.75 6.37 8.78
CA ARG A 371 43.20 6.37 8.47
C ARG A 371 43.84 7.76 8.49
N ASN A 372 43.08 8.86 8.37
CA ASN A 372 43.66 10.20 8.28
C ASN A 372 43.96 10.86 9.64
N GLU A 373 43.43 10.37 10.76
CA GLU A 373 43.75 10.93 12.09
C GLU A 373 44.91 10.21 12.80
N ASN A 374 45.26 8.98 12.41
CA ASN A 374 46.35 8.22 13.04
C ASN A 374 47.76 8.61 12.57
N ASN A 375 47.90 9.50 11.58
CA ASN A 375 49.20 9.98 11.10
C ASN A 375 49.65 11.33 11.68
N ASN A 376 48.89 11.92 12.63
CA ASN A 376 49.24 13.20 13.25
C ASN A 376 49.38 13.12 14.79
N SER A 377 49.85 12.00 15.31
CA SER A 377 50.24 11.85 16.72
C SER A 377 51.75 11.66 16.86
N ARG A 378 52.50 12.75 16.63
CA ARG A 378 53.88 12.91 17.13
C ARG A 378 54.16 14.39 17.37
N GLY A 379 53.88 14.85 18.59
CA GLY A 379 54.17 16.23 18.98
C GLY A 379 53.72 16.59 20.40
N LYS A 380 54.54 16.19 21.38
CA LYS A 380 54.82 16.79 22.71
C LYS A 380 53.66 17.29 23.60
N ASN A 381 53.64 16.72 24.81
CA ASN A 381 53.01 17.26 26.01
C ASN A 381 53.61 18.62 26.39
N THR A 382 52.76 19.62 26.59
CA THR A 382 53.00 20.76 27.49
C THR A 382 51.66 21.31 27.96
N GLU A 383 51.48 21.36 29.27
CA GLU A 383 50.50 22.20 29.96
C GLU A 383 50.69 23.67 29.53
N HIS A 384 49.60 24.42 29.31
CA HIS A 384 49.49 25.89 29.45
C HIS A 384 48.04 26.30 29.15
N SER A 385 47.29 26.69 30.19
CA SER A 385 46.96 28.08 30.57
C SER A 385 45.93 28.76 29.66
N TYR A 386 44.80 29.11 30.29
CA TYR A 386 43.87 30.12 29.81
C TYR A 386 44.62 31.44 29.57
N ASP A 387 44.48 32.03 28.38
CA ASP A 387 44.03 33.42 28.24
C ASP A 387 43.84 33.81 26.77
N ASN A 388 42.75 34.57 26.56
CA ASN A 388 42.54 35.63 25.56
C ASN A 388 43.27 35.52 24.21
N ASP A 389 42.56 35.01 23.19
CA ASP A 389 42.61 35.54 21.81
C ASP A 389 41.57 34.85 20.90
N HIS A 390 40.30 35.19 21.09
CA HIS A 390 39.27 34.94 20.07
C HIS A 390 38.34 36.14 19.92
N SER A 391 38.92 37.29 19.55
CA SER A 391 38.19 38.49 19.15
C SER A 391 38.49 38.97 17.71
N ASN A 392 39.28 38.24 16.91
CA ASN A 392 39.63 38.68 15.54
C ASN A 392 39.36 37.69 14.38
N VAL A 393 38.55 36.65 14.57
CA VAL A 393 38.12 35.77 13.46
C VAL A 393 36.60 35.72 13.28
N ILE A 394 35.83 36.41 14.12
CA ILE A 394 34.36 36.30 14.16
C ILE A 394 33.63 37.43 13.39
N ASN A 395 34.34 38.31 12.67
CA ASN A 395 33.71 39.29 11.77
C ASN A 395 33.83 38.94 10.26
N LYS A 396 34.04 37.66 9.92
CA LYS A 396 34.05 37.21 8.50
C LYS A 396 33.21 35.96 8.18
N ILE A 397 32.38 35.46 9.10
CA ILE A 397 31.54 34.25 8.85
C ILE A 397 30.06 34.50 9.22
N SER A 398 29.60 35.74 9.16
CA SER A 398 28.18 36.09 9.31
C SER A 398 27.61 36.92 8.15
N GLU A 399 28.30 36.94 7.01
CA GLU A 399 27.78 37.35 5.71
C GLU A 399 28.42 36.45 4.66
N GLY A 400 27.67 35.49 4.11
CA GLY A 400 28.14 34.67 3.00
C GLY A 400 27.83 33.19 3.13
N ILE A 401 26.55 32.81 2.99
CA ILE A 401 26.14 31.66 2.15
C ILE A 401 24.80 32.04 1.51
N ASN A 402 24.89 32.93 0.53
CA ASN A 402 24.05 33.07 -0.66
C ASN A 402 24.58 34.31 -1.38
N ASN A 403 25.12 34.12 -2.59
CA ASN A 403 25.84 35.07 -3.45
C ASN A 403 27.37 35.14 -3.26
N THR A 404 28.07 34.22 -3.91
CA THR A 404 29.25 34.54 -4.73
C THR A 404 29.31 33.48 -5.85
N SER A 405 28.82 33.82 -7.04
CA SER A 405 29.77 34.28 -8.07
C SER A 405 29.05 35.03 -9.19
N ILE A 406 28.81 36.34 -9.01
CA ILE A 406 28.89 37.31 -10.12
C ILE A 406 29.54 38.56 -9.56
N ASN A 407 30.77 38.83 -10.01
CA ASN A 407 31.36 40.16 -9.90
C ASN A 407 30.71 41.08 -10.95
N ASN A 408 30.53 42.33 -10.52
CA ASN A 408 30.30 43.55 -11.28
C ASN A 408 28.86 44.05 -11.53
N THR A 409 28.60 45.13 -10.79
CA THR A 409 28.09 46.44 -11.22
C THR A 409 26.59 46.61 -11.48
N ASN A 410 26.00 47.41 -10.59
CA ASN A 410 24.99 48.43 -10.86
C ASN A 410 23.77 48.06 -11.70
N THR A 411 22.67 47.73 -11.02
CA THR A 411 21.37 48.35 -11.34
C THR A 411 20.44 48.30 -10.13
N LYS A 412 20.12 49.50 -9.61
CA LYS A 412 18.86 49.76 -8.90
C LYS A 412 17.69 49.46 -9.86
N ASN A 413 16.62 48.84 -9.36
CA ASN A 413 15.19 49.16 -9.56
C ASN A 413 14.36 47.99 -9.00
N ASN A 414 13.64 48.16 -7.90
CA ASN A 414 12.29 48.72 -7.76
C ASN A 414 11.17 47.80 -8.29
N ILE A 415 10.07 47.76 -7.51
CA ILE A 415 8.83 46.95 -7.61
C ILE A 415 8.94 45.69 -6.72
N ASP A 416 8.39 45.60 -5.52
CA ASP A 416 7.00 45.88 -5.14
C ASP A 416 6.85 46.67 -3.82
N ASN A 417 6.23 47.85 -3.92
CA ASN A 417 5.56 48.50 -2.80
C ASN A 417 4.09 48.09 -2.83
N ASN A 418 3.70 47.15 -1.98
CA ASN A 418 2.35 47.12 -1.40
C ASN A 418 2.28 46.07 -0.28
N ILE A 419 2.49 46.54 0.95
CA ILE A 419 1.66 46.27 2.14
C ILE A 419 2.20 47.22 3.23
N LYS A 420 1.50 48.34 3.44
CA LYS A 420 1.66 49.18 4.64
C LYS A 420 0.67 48.68 5.70
N GLY A 421 1.14 48.63 6.94
CA GLY A 421 0.40 48.26 8.15
C GLY A 421 0.93 46.94 8.69
N THR A 422 1.63 46.86 9.81
CA THR A 422 1.63 47.66 11.03
C THR A 422 2.99 47.51 11.70
N SER A 423 3.61 48.63 12.06
CA SER A 423 4.77 48.69 12.93
C SER A 423 4.37 48.32 14.36
N ILE A 424 4.63 47.07 14.77
CA ILE A 424 4.75 46.74 16.20
C ILE A 424 6.23 46.86 16.54
N ASN A 425 6.56 47.91 17.29
CA ASN A 425 7.81 48.02 18.01
C ASN A 425 7.93 46.83 18.96
N ASN A 426 8.83 45.90 18.67
CA ASN A 426 9.37 44.98 19.67
C ASN A 426 10.86 45.25 19.85
N THR A 427 11.16 46.32 20.56
CA THR A 427 12.35 46.40 21.40
C THR A 427 12.21 45.36 22.52
N ASN A 428 12.43 44.08 22.20
CA ASN A 428 12.65 42.98 23.16
C ASN A 428 13.02 41.66 22.46
N THR A 429 13.95 41.70 21.52
CA THR A 429 14.58 40.49 20.95
C THR A 429 16.10 40.63 20.90
N LYS A 430 16.69 41.07 22.01
CA LYS A 430 18.12 40.92 22.28
C LYS A 430 18.29 39.92 23.42
N ASN A 431 18.08 38.63 23.12
CA ASN A 431 18.59 37.45 23.84
C ASN A 431 17.97 36.14 23.29
N ILE A 432 18.03 35.93 21.97
CA ILE A 432 17.90 34.57 21.42
C ILE A 432 19.33 34.12 21.14
N LYS A 433 19.91 33.31 22.03
CA LYS A 433 21.19 32.63 21.76
C LYS A 433 21.00 31.84 20.45
N ASN A 434 21.87 32.07 19.47
CA ASN A 434 21.87 31.40 18.16
C ASN A 434 22.05 29.88 18.34
N ILE A 435 20.97 29.13 18.53
CA ILE A 435 20.99 27.67 18.40
C ILE A 435 21.13 27.38 16.91
N LYS A 436 22.28 26.83 16.50
CA LYS A 436 22.51 26.41 15.12
C LYS A 436 21.67 25.16 14.85
N MET A 437 20.61 25.30 14.05
CA MET A 437 19.79 24.13 13.67
C MET A 437 20.64 23.12 12.89
N PRO A 438 20.50 21.81 13.17
CA PRO A 438 21.18 20.78 12.41
C PRO A 438 20.69 20.80 10.96
N VAL A 439 21.63 20.63 10.02
CA VAL A 439 21.35 20.59 8.59
C VAL A 439 21.67 19.19 8.08
N TYR A 440 20.67 18.53 7.50
CA TYR A 440 20.78 17.22 6.88
C TYR A 440 20.48 17.30 5.39
N LYS A 441 20.99 16.35 4.59
CA LYS A 441 20.65 16.20 3.17
C LYS A 441 19.86 14.91 2.96
N GLU A 442 18.82 14.98 2.13
CA GLU A 442 18.04 13.82 1.72
C GLU A 442 18.86 12.84 0.88
N ARG A 443 18.46 11.57 0.91
CA ARG A 443 19.02 10.56 0.02
C ARG A 443 18.46 10.69 -1.41
N PRO A 444 19.25 10.34 -2.44
CA PRO A 444 18.77 10.33 -3.83
C PRO A 444 17.62 9.35 -4.07
N ASN A 445 16.86 9.60 -5.14
CA ASN A 445 15.79 8.73 -5.67
C ASN A 445 14.51 8.60 -4.82
N ALA A 446 14.11 9.67 -4.13
CA ALA A 446 12.77 9.78 -3.52
C ALA A 446 12.39 8.64 -2.56
N ARG A 447 13.33 8.24 -1.69
CA ARG A 447 13.18 7.12 -0.75
C ARG A 447 12.19 7.36 0.39
N PHE A 448 11.62 8.57 0.45
CA PHE A 448 10.48 8.92 1.30
C PHE A 448 9.14 8.33 0.81
N PHE A 449 9.08 7.76 -0.38
CA PHE A 449 7.94 6.94 -0.80
C PHE A 449 7.99 5.54 -0.16
N SER A 450 6.81 4.91 -0.03
CA SER A 450 6.72 3.48 0.32
C SER A 450 7.20 2.64 -0.85
N TYR A 451 7.40 1.34 -0.58
CA TYR A 451 7.83 0.40 -1.61
C TYR A 451 6.90 0.38 -2.83
N VAL A 452 5.58 0.31 -2.62
CA VAL A 452 4.61 0.31 -3.72
C VAL A 452 4.58 1.65 -4.46
N ALA A 453 4.62 2.77 -3.75
CA ALA A 453 4.62 4.09 -4.37
C ALA A 453 5.89 4.35 -5.20
N SER A 454 7.05 3.81 -4.79
CA SER A 454 8.31 3.92 -5.54
C SER A 454 8.32 3.18 -6.88
N THR A 455 7.31 2.34 -7.13
CA THR A 455 7.19 1.56 -8.38
C THR A 455 6.51 2.33 -9.51
N ILE A 456 5.95 3.50 -9.20
CA ILE A 456 5.29 4.40 -10.13
C ILE A 456 6.37 5.20 -10.86
N PRO A 457 6.54 5.04 -12.19
CA PRO A 457 7.45 5.88 -12.95
C PRO A 457 6.89 7.29 -13.05
N PHE A 458 7.75 8.32 -13.08
CA PHE A 458 7.34 9.72 -13.24
C PHE A 458 6.19 10.14 -12.30
N ALA A 459 6.24 9.71 -11.04
CA ALA A 459 5.17 9.98 -10.07
C ALA A 459 4.94 11.48 -9.84
N ASP A 460 6.00 12.27 -9.98
CA ASP A 460 6.04 13.73 -9.91
C ASP A 460 5.24 14.43 -11.03
N TYR A 461 5.03 13.77 -12.17
CA TYR A 461 4.23 14.30 -13.30
C TYR A 461 2.74 14.00 -13.17
N ASN A 462 2.33 13.16 -12.22
CA ASN A 462 0.93 12.82 -12.02
C ASN A 462 0.32 13.67 -10.90
N GLN A 463 -0.96 13.97 -11.01
CA GLN A 463 -1.72 14.50 -9.89
C GLN A 463 -1.69 13.53 -8.70
N SER A 464 -1.46 14.04 -7.48
CA SER A 464 -1.30 13.23 -6.26
C SER A 464 -2.38 12.14 -6.04
N PRO A 465 -3.69 12.39 -6.25
CA PRO A 465 -4.73 11.36 -6.09
C PRO A 465 -4.52 10.15 -7.01
N ARG A 466 -3.89 10.31 -8.18
CA ARG A 466 -3.61 9.23 -9.12
C ARG A 466 -2.51 8.32 -8.64
N ASN A 467 -1.47 8.88 -8.01
CA ASN A 467 -0.43 8.09 -7.38
C ASN A 467 -1.00 7.27 -6.19
N MET A 468 -1.90 7.87 -5.41
CA MET A 468 -2.59 7.18 -4.31
C MET A 468 -3.46 6.04 -4.84
N TYR A 469 -4.24 6.32 -5.89
CA TYR A 469 -5.08 5.34 -6.55
C TYR A 469 -4.26 4.19 -7.14
N GLN A 470 -3.10 4.49 -7.74
CA GLN A 470 -2.22 3.47 -8.27
C GLN A 470 -1.72 2.51 -7.19
N CYS A 471 -1.34 3.01 -6.01
CA CYS A 471 -0.93 2.15 -4.90
C CYS A 471 -2.05 1.16 -4.52
N GLN A 472 -3.31 1.57 -4.62
CA GLN A 472 -4.45 0.68 -4.38
C GLN A 472 -4.64 -0.33 -5.53
N MET A 473 -4.56 0.11 -6.79
CA MET A 473 -4.75 -0.75 -7.95
C MET A 473 -3.63 -1.80 -8.07
N ALA A 474 -2.38 -1.40 -7.83
CA ALA A 474 -1.23 -2.30 -7.86
C ALA A 474 -1.35 -3.43 -6.83
N LYS A 475 -1.96 -3.18 -5.65
CA LYS A 475 -2.27 -4.22 -4.65
C LYS A 475 -3.39 -5.18 -5.06
N GLN A 476 -4.18 -4.83 -6.08
CA GLN A 476 -5.28 -5.64 -6.61
C GLN A 476 -4.96 -6.31 -7.95
N ALA A 477 -3.78 -6.03 -8.52
CA ALA A 477 -3.30 -6.62 -9.76
C ALA A 477 -3.08 -8.13 -9.61
N MET A 478 -3.43 -8.89 -10.64
CA MET A 478 -3.09 -10.31 -10.72
C MET A 478 -1.65 -10.47 -11.16
N ALA A 479 -0.89 -11.27 -10.42
CA ALA A 479 0.51 -11.56 -10.68
C ALA A 479 0.92 -12.81 -9.91
N TYR A 480 2.12 -13.34 -10.14
CA TYR A 480 2.63 -14.41 -9.28
C TYR A 480 2.69 -13.96 -7.81
N PRO A 481 2.05 -14.69 -6.88
CA PRO A 481 2.15 -14.37 -5.47
C PRO A 481 3.54 -14.73 -4.92
N THR A 482 4.08 -15.86 -5.37
CA THR A 482 5.40 -16.42 -5.03
C THR A 482 5.83 -17.36 -6.14
N LEU A 483 7.12 -17.58 -6.34
CA LEU A 483 7.60 -18.59 -7.31
C LEU A 483 7.23 -20.02 -6.89
N THR A 484 7.14 -20.29 -5.59
CA THR A 484 6.77 -21.60 -5.03
C THR A 484 5.27 -21.81 -4.87
N TYR A 485 4.43 -21.07 -5.62
CA TYR A 485 2.98 -21.14 -5.48
C TYR A 485 2.42 -22.55 -5.71
N ASN A 486 3.07 -23.35 -6.56
CA ASN A 486 2.69 -24.75 -6.79
C ASN A 486 2.70 -25.57 -5.51
N ASN A 487 3.58 -25.30 -4.55
CA ASN A 487 3.70 -26.05 -3.29
C ASN A 487 2.77 -25.52 -2.19
N ARG A 488 1.99 -24.48 -2.48
CA ARG A 488 1.11 -23.82 -1.51
C ARG A 488 -0.33 -24.25 -1.64
N THR A 489 -1.05 -24.17 -0.53
CA THR A 489 -2.48 -24.50 -0.39
C THR A 489 -3.26 -23.29 0.10
N ASP A 490 -2.98 -22.10 -0.43
CA ASP A 490 -3.74 -20.90 -0.12
C ASP A 490 -5.18 -21.03 -0.68
N SER A 491 -6.17 -20.41 -0.03
CA SER A 491 -7.59 -20.56 -0.38
C SER A 491 -7.93 -20.10 -1.80
N LYS A 492 -7.37 -18.95 -2.21
CA LYS A 492 -7.47 -18.41 -3.56
C LYS A 492 -6.23 -17.60 -3.90
N TYR A 493 -5.63 -17.87 -5.05
CA TYR A 493 -4.55 -17.04 -5.59
C TYR A 493 -4.69 -16.90 -7.11
N TYR A 494 -4.09 -15.83 -7.63
CA TYR A 494 -4.19 -15.41 -9.04
C TYR A 494 -2.82 -15.56 -9.68
N VAL A 495 -2.77 -16.05 -10.91
CA VAL A 495 -1.52 -16.20 -11.66
C VAL A 495 -1.74 -15.65 -13.06
N LEU A 496 -0.84 -14.79 -13.53
CA LEU A 496 -0.83 -14.30 -14.91
C LEU A 496 0.21 -15.10 -15.69
N ASN A 497 -0.11 -15.55 -16.91
CA ASN A 497 0.74 -16.48 -17.67
C ASN A 497 1.94 -15.78 -18.28
N ASN A 498 1.67 -14.74 -19.07
CA ASN A 498 2.68 -14.02 -19.82
C ASN A 498 2.97 -12.73 -19.07
N MET A 499 3.96 -12.74 -18.18
CA MET A 499 4.38 -11.55 -17.44
C MET A 499 5.67 -11.00 -18.01
N GLN A 500 5.77 -9.69 -18.11
CA GLN A 500 6.95 -9.01 -18.61
C GLN A 500 7.51 -8.07 -17.55
N ARG A 501 8.81 -7.78 -17.65
CA ARG A 501 9.42 -6.71 -16.88
C ARG A 501 9.04 -5.36 -17.50
N PRO A 502 8.77 -4.32 -16.70
CA PRO A 502 8.47 -3.00 -17.23
C PRO A 502 9.67 -2.44 -17.99
N LEU A 503 9.45 -1.87 -19.18
CA LEU A 503 10.50 -1.21 -19.96
C LEU A 503 11.13 -0.05 -19.17
N ILE A 504 10.28 0.74 -18.51
CA ILE A 504 10.68 1.80 -17.60
C ILE A 504 10.79 1.25 -16.19
N LYS A 505 12.02 1.08 -15.73
CA LYS A 505 12.35 0.58 -14.39
C LYS A 505 12.38 1.73 -13.39
N THR A 506 11.93 1.48 -12.18
CA THR A 506 12.17 2.36 -11.04
C THR A 506 13.13 1.65 -10.07
N PHE A 507 13.03 1.92 -8.76
CA PHE A 507 13.85 1.27 -7.75
C PHE A 507 13.66 -0.24 -7.71
N LEU A 508 12.46 -0.73 -8.01
CA LEU A 508 12.10 -2.13 -7.89
C LEU A 508 11.51 -2.70 -9.18
N ASP A 509 12.06 -3.84 -9.60
CA ASP A 509 11.71 -4.52 -10.84
C ASP A 509 10.93 -5.81 -10.55
N THR A 510 9.66 -5.69 -10.13
CA THR A 510 8.78 -6.87 -10.00
C THR A 510 7.88 -7.05 -11.21
N LEU A 511 7.61 -8.31 -11.50
CA LEU A 511 6.68 -8.71 -12.54
C LEU A 511 5.25 -8.60 -11.97
N LEU A 512 4.41 -7.75 -12.56
CA LEU A 512 2.99 -7.59 -12.19
C LEU A 512 2.02 -7.55 -13.39
N GLY A 513 2.55 -7.50 -14.60
CA GLY A 513 1.78 -7.18 -15.79
C GLY A 513 2.59 -7.36 -17.06
N THR A 514 2.17 -6.70 -18.13
CA THR A 514 2.78 -6.78 -19.47
C THR A 514 2.98 -5.41 -20.06
N ASN A 515 4.01 -5.24 -20.91
CA ASN A 515 4.11 -4.06 -21.76
C ASN A 515 3.11 -4.22 -22.91
N VAL A 516 2.42 -3.13 -23.25
CA VAL A 516 1.34 -3.13 -24.25
C VAL A 516 1.54 -1.94 -25.19
N TYR A 517 1.28 -2.15 -26.48
CA TYR A 517 1.26 -1.07 -27.45
C TYR A 517 -0.07 -0.32 -27.40
N ILE A 518 -0.02 0.96 -27.04
CA ILE A 518 -1.21 1.78 -26.79
C ILE A 518 -1.33 2.89 -27.83
N ALA A 519 -2.55 3.10 -28.31
CA ALA A 519 -2.93 4.29 -29.06
C ALA A 519 -3.91 5.15 -28.26
N VAL A 520 -3.59 6.45 -28.11
CA VAL A 520 -4.50 7.43 -27.51
C VAL A 520 -5.37 8.03 -28.61
N LEU A 521 -6.55 7.44 -28.82
CA LEU A 521 -7.41 7.73 -29.96
C LEU A 521 -8.88 7.47 -29.61
N SER A 522 -9.76 8.38 -30.01
CA SER A 522 -11.21 8.13 -30.08
C SER A 522 -11.53 7.56 -31.46
N TYR A 523 -11.77 6.26 -31.55
CA TYR A 523 -12.03 5.59 -32.85
C TYR A 523 -13.28 4.71 -32.82
N THR A 524 -13.43 3.87 -31.78
CA THR A 524 -14.45 2.82 -31.77
C THR A 524 -15.77 3.26 -31.17
N SER A 525 -15.81 4.41 -30.48
CA SER A 525 -16.92 4.87 -29.64
C SER A 525 -17.21 3.99 -28.41
N TYR A 526 -16.70 2.76 -28.35
CA TYR A 526 -16.79 1.89 -27.18
C TYR A 526 -15.77 2.25 -26.09
N ASP A 527 -14.84 3.15 -26.37
CA ASP A 527 -13.79 3.65 -25.49
C ASP A 527 -14.18 4.95 -24.76
N MET A 528 -15.45 5.35 -24.77
CA MET A 528 -15.92 6.54 -24.05
C MET A 528 -15.76 6.41 -22.52
N GLU A 529 -15.50 7.55 -21.88
CA GLU A 529 -15.24 7.66 -20.43
C GLU A 529 -14.04 6.81 -19.97
N ASP A 530 -14.27 5.84 -19.09
CA ASP A 530 -13.27 4.94 -18.49
C ASP A 530 -13.24 3.58 -19.16
N ALA A 531 -13.85 3.48 -20.35
CA ALA A 531 -13.78 2.28 -21.15
C ALA A 531 -12.47 2.23 -21.94
N MET A 532 -11.98 1.01 -22.15
CA MET A 532 -10.87 0.75 -23.05
C MET A 532 -11.19 -0.41 -23.95
N VAL A 533 -10.59 -0.40 -25.13
CA VAL A 533 -10.77 -1.44 -26.14
C VAL A 533 -9.47 -2.18 -26.29
N ILE A 534 -9.56 -3.51 -26.31
CA ILE A 534 -8.39 -4.38 -26.48
C ILE A 534 -8.54 -5.15 -27.79
N ASN A 535 -7.44 -5.30 -28.51
CA ASN A 535 -7.34 -6.11 -29.70
C ASN A 535 -7.66 -7.58 -29.40
N LYS A 536 -8.70 -8.12 -30.06
CA LYS A 536 -9.13 -9.51 -29.92
C LYS A 536 -8.00 -10.48 -30.28
N CYS A 537 -7.23 -10.18 -31.32
CA CYS A 537 -6.13 -11.04 -31.77
C CYS A 537 -5.01 -11.10 -30.71
N ALA A 538 -4.73 -9.99 -30.02
CA ALA A 538 -3.78 -9.97 -28.92
C ALA A 538 -4.25 -10.85 -27.74
N ILE A 539 -5.53 -10.78 -27.38
CA ILE A 539 -6.13 -11.63 -26.33
C ILE A 539 -6.05 -13.12 -26.72
N GLU A 540 -6.39 -13.45 -27.96
CA GLU A 540 -6.34 -14.84 -28.47
C GLU A 540 -4.92 -15.41 -28.47
N ARG A 541 -3.91 -14.56 -28.68
CA ARG A 541 -2.48 -14.90 -28.54
C ARG A 541 -2.01 -15.01 -27.08
N GLY A 542 -2.87 -14.70 -26.10
CA GLY A 542 -2.58 -14.84 -24.68
C GLY A 542 -2.25 -13.53 -23.95
N LEU A 543 -2.57 -12.36 -24.51
CA LEU A 543 -2.45 -11.09 -23.80
C LEU A 543 -3.33 -11.11 -22.54
N PHE A 544 -2.72 -10.89 -21.37
CA PHE A 544 -3.34 -10.95 -20.05
C PHE A 544 -4.06 -12.25 -19.68
N ASP A 545 -3.81 -13.38 -20.35
CA ASP A 545 -4.40 -14.67 -19.94
C ASP A 545 -3.84 -15.11 -18.57
N GLY A 546 -4.68 -15.74 -17.76
CA GLY A 546 -4.31 -16.10 -16.41
C GLY A 546 -5.15 -17.22 -15.82
N TYR A 547 -4.72 -17.71 -14.66
CA TYR A 547 -5.38 -18.75 -13.90
C TYR A 547 -5.76 -18.27 -12.51
N VAL A 548 -6.87 -18.78 -12.01
CA VAL A 548 -7.31 -18.63 -10.62
C VAL A 548 -7.29 -19.99 -9.99
N TYR A 549 -6.50 -20.12 -8.94
CA TYR A 549 -6.42 -21.34 -8.16
C TYR A 549 -7.36 -21.21 -6.97
N VAL A 550 -8.19 -22.23 -6.74
CA VAL A 550 -9.14 -22.29 -5.63
C VAL A 550 -8.92 -23.60 -4.90
N THR A 551 -8.63 -23.50 -3.60
CA THR A 551 -8.37 -24.68 -2.76
C THR A 551 -9.59 -24.98 -1.90
N LYS A 552 -9.98 -26.25 -1.86
CA LYS A 552 -10.98 -26.80 -0.95
C LYS A 552 -10.30 -27.74 0.04
N VAL A 553 -10.50 -27.48 1.33
CA VAL A 553 -9.99 -28.30 2.42
C VAL A 553 -11.13 -29.16 2.94
N ILE A 554 -10.89 -30.46 3.07
CA ILE A 554 -11.86 -31.49 3.43
C ILE A 554 -11.26 -32.33 4.55
N GLU A 555 -12.07 -32.71 5.53
CA GLU A 555 -11.66 -33.66 6.56
C GLU A 555 -11.59 -35.07 5.99
N ARG A 556 -10.49 -35.78 6.29
CA ARG A 556 -10.27 -37.13 5.80
C ARG A 556 -11.06 -38.13 6.65
N THR A 557 -11.98 -38.85 6.01
CA THR A 557 -12.65 -40.03 6.59
C THR A 557 -12.19 -41.30 5.87
N HIS A 558 -12.46 -42.47 6.44
CA HIS A 558 -12.06 -43.76 5.87
C HIS A 558 -12.71 -44.05 4.50
N ALA A 559 -13.87 -43.44 4.21
CA ALA A 559 -14.62 -43.60 2.96
C ALA A 559 -14.64 -42.30 2.15
N LEU A 560 -13.45 -41.79 1.79
CA LEU A 560 -13.28 -40.58 0.97
C LEU A 560 -12.81 -40.94 -0.44
N VAL A 561 -13.61 -40.61 -1.45
CA VAL A 561 -13.23 -40.72 -2.88
C VAL A 561 -12.95 -39.32 -3.42
N LEU A 562 -11.77 -39.17 -4.02
CA LEU A 562 -11.26 -37.89 -4.54
C LEU A 562 -11.14 -37.93 -6.07
N PRO A 563 -11.21 -36.76 -6.73
CA PRO A 563 -11.13 -36.68 -8.18
C PRO A 563 -9.68 -36.82 -8.66
N ASP A 564 -9.51 -37.27 -9.90
CA ASP A 564 -8.19 -37.47 -10.48
C ASP A 564 -7.53 -36.14 -10.85
N VAL A 565 -6.19 -36.10 -10.74
CA VAL A 565 -5.44 -34.91 -11.12
C VAL A 565 -5.53 -34.70 -12.63
N GLY A 566 -5.99 -33.53 -13.03
CA GLY A 566 -6.19 -33.18 -14.44
C GLY A 566 -7.61 -33.40 -14.94
N GLU A 567 -8.53 -33.94 -14.14
CA GLU A 567 -9.94 -34.05 -14.48
C GLU A 567 -10.58 -32.66 -14.65
N GLU A 568 -11.45 -32.51 -15.65
CA GLU A 568 -12.20 -31.28 -15.90
C GLU A 568 -13.57 -31.38 -15.22
N LEU A 569 -13.80 -30.48 -14.26
CA LEU A 569 -15.01 -30.42 -13.46
C LEU A 569 -15.91 -29.31 -14.00
N THR A 570 -17.12 -29.71 -14.40
CA THR A 570 -18.19 -28.78 -14.79
C THR A 570 -19.25 -28.70 -13.70
N HIS A 571 -20.18 -27.75 -13.82
CA HIS A 571 -21.24 -27.55 -12.84
C HIS A 571 -22.11 -28.82 -12.74
N GLY A 572 -22.24 -29.37 -11.53
CA GLY A 572 -23.00 -30.59 -11.26
C GLY A 572 -22.17 -31.88 -11.22
N CYS A 573 -20.92 -31.88 -11.71
CA CYS A 573 -20.01 -33.02 -11.56
C CYS A 573 -19.76 -33.35 -10.09
N VAL A 574 -19.55 -34.63 -9.76
CA VAL A 574 -19.16 -35.02 -8.40
C VAL A 574 -17.77 -34.49 -8.12
N LEU A 575 -17.61 -33.70 -7.05
CA LEU A 575 -16.29 -33.21 -6.65
C LEU A 575 -15.56 -34.22 -5.79
N TYR A 576 -16.24 -34.77 -4.78
CA TYR A 576 -15.75 -35.83 -3.91
C TYR A 576 -16.94 -36.58 -3.32
N VAL A 577 -16.71 -37.82 -2.89
CA VAL A 577 -17.69 -38.61 -2.13
C VAL A 577 -17.17 -38.76 -0.71
N LYS A 578 -17.96 -38.33 0.28
CA LYS A 578 -17.63 -38.46 1.69
C LYS A 578 -18.71 -39.32 2.36
N ASP A 579 -18.29 -40.46 2.93
CA ASP A 579 -19.17 -41.36 3.70
C ASP A 579 -20.42 -41.81 2.91
N GLY A 580 -20.26 -42.01 1.60
CA GLY A 580 -21.34 -42.40 0.67
C GLY A 580 -22.16 -41.23 0.10
N GLU A 581 -22.01 -40.01 0.62
CA GLU A 581 -22.66 -38.82 0.09
C GLU A 581 -21.80 -38.13 -0.97
N SER A 582 -22.32 -38.01 -2.19
CA SER A 582 -21.66 -37.29 -3.27
C SER A 582 -21.88 -35.78 -3.15
N VAL A 583 -20.81 -35.00 -3.09
CA VAL A 583 -20.90 -33.54 -3.05
C VAL A 583 -20.69 -32.97 -4.47
N PRO A 584 -21.69 -32.27 -5.04
CA PRO A 584 -21.58 -31.73 -6.39
C PRO A 584 -20.69 -30.47 -6.45
N TYR A 585 -20.01 -30.30 -7.57
CA TYR A 585 -19.25 -29.12 -7.90
C TYR A 585 -20.18 -27.99 -8.39
N THR A 586 -20.24 -26.89 -7.63
CA THR A 586 -21.10 -25.74 -7.93
C THR A 586 -20.36 -24.55 -8.55
N GLY A 587 -19.07 -24.71 -8.85
CA GLY A 587 -18.24 -23.63 -9.41
C GLY A 587 -18.29 -23.54 -10.93
N GLU A 588 -17.44 -22.68 -11.47
CA GLU A 588 -17.20 -22.56 -12.92
C GLU A 588 -16.26 -23.66 -13.41
N CYS A 589 -16.25 -23.95 -14.72
CA CYS A 589 -15.39 -24.99 -15.27
C CYS A 589 -13.94 -24.87 -14.78
N ALA A 590 -13.47 -25.93 -14.10
CA ALA A 590 -12.18 -25.94 -13.43
C ALA A 590 -11.50 -27.28 -13.66
N ARG A 591 -10.17 -27.26 -13.75
CA ARG A 591 -9.38 -28.49 -13.84
C ARG A 591 -8.76 -28.80 -12.48
N VAL A 592 -8.79 -30.06 -12.05
CA VAL A 592 -8.09 -30.47 -10.83
C VAL A 592 -6.59 -30.28 -11.03
N HIS A 593 -5.98 -29.40 -10.24
CA HIS A 593 -4.56 -29.07 -10.36
C HIS A 593 -3.69 -30.01 -9.54
N CYS A 594 -4.06 -30.22 -8.29
CA CYS A 594 -3.41 -31.19 -7.41
C CYS A 594 -4.35 -31.58 -6.26
N VAL A 595 -4.12 -32.79 -5.75
CA VAL A 595 -4.75 -33.31 -4.55
C VAL A 595 -3.64 -33.63 -3.56
N ARG A 596 -3.73 -33.09 -2.34
CA ARG A 596 -2.79 -33.34 -1.25
C ARG A 596 -3.49 -34.02 -0.11
N LEU A 597 -2.87 -35.07 0.40
CA LEU A 597 -3.37 -35.84 1.53
C LEU A 597 -2.45 -35.61 2.73
N THR A 598 -3.06 -35.34 3.87
CA THR A 598 -2.41 -35.42 5.18
C THR A 598 -3.13 -36.48 6.02
N ASP A 599 -2.65 -36.73 7.24
CA ASP A 599 -3.26 -37.73 8.14
C ASP A 599 -4.72 -37.37 8.46
N ALA A 600 -5.02 -36.08 8.59
CA ALA A 600 -6.34 -35.58 8.98
C ALA A 600 -7.14 -34.90 7.86
N LEU A 601 -6.48 -34.39 6.82
CA LEU A 601 -7.12 -33.53 5.81
C LEU A 601 -6.81 -34.00 4.39
N ALA A 602 -7.79 -33.83 3.50
CA ALA A 602 -7.62 -33.89 2.06
C ALA A 602 -7.80 -32.47 1.47
N ILE A 603 -6.84 -32.03 0.67
CA ILE A 603 -6.81 -30.69 0.11
C ILE A 603 -6.84 -30.80 -1.42
N ILE A 604 -7.93 -30.33 -2.03
CA ILE A 604 -8.11 -30.31 -3.49
C ILE A 604 -7.87 -28.88 -3.98
N THR A 605 -6.89 -28.68 -4.84
CA THR A 605 -6.67 -27.39 -5.52
C THR A 605 -7.18 -27.48 -6.95
N LEU A 606 -8.10 -26.59 -7.30
CA LEU A 606 -8.70 -26.46 -8.62
C LEU A 606 -8.08 -25.26 -9.35
N ARG A 607 -7.82 -25.40 -10.65
CA ARG A 607 -7.33 -24.35 -11.53
C ARG A 607 -8.43 -23.94 -12.50
N VAL A 608 -8.87 -22.69 -12.41
CA VAL A 608 -9.86 -22.07 -13.30
C VAL A 608 -9.12 -21.18 -14.29
N ARG A 609 -9.26 -21.44 -15.59
CA ARG A 609 -8.70 -20.56 -16.62
C ARG A 609 -9.53 -19.28 -16.73
N ARG A 610 -8.87 -18.13 -16.80
CA ARG A 610 -9.49 -16.81 -16.90
C ARG A 610 -8.88 -16.03 -18.05
N SER A 611 -9.46 -16.18 -19.24
CA SER A 611 -9.18 -15.24 -20.33
C SER A 611 -9.80 -13.86 -20.04
N PRO A 612 -9.26 -12.77 -20.58
CA PRO A 612 -9.89 -11.45 -20.53
C PRO A 612 -11.31 -11.43 -21.09
N GLN A 613 -12.27 -11.00 -20.28
CA GLN A 613 -13.67 -10.86 -20.68
C GLN A 613 -14.13 -9.40 -20.67
N ILE A 614 -15.16 -9.10 -21.47
CA ILE A 614 -15.79 -7.78 -21.47
C ILE A 614 -16.29 -7.47 -20.06
N GLY A 615 -15.91 -6.30 -19.55
CA GLY A 615 -16.15 -5.78 -18.22
C GLY A 615 -15.00 -6.03 -17.22
N ASP A 616 -13.98 -6.81 -17.60
CA ASP A 616 -12.77 -6.96 -16.79
C ASP A 616 -12.02 -5.63 -16.71
N LYS A 617 -11.21 -5.48 -15.65
CA LYS A 617 -10.59 -4.20 -15.31
C LYS A 617 -9.08 -4.27 -15.48
N PHE A 618 -8.53 -3.24 -16.12
CA PHE A 618 -7.12 -3.07 -16.37
C PHE A 618 -6.67 -1.70 -15.89
N CYS A 619 -5.40 -1.55 -15.55
CA CYS A 619 -4.84 -0.30 -15.06
C CYS A 619 -3.41 -0.14 -15.56
N SER A 620 -3.04 1.08 -15.98
CA SER A 620 -1.63 1.45 -16.15
C SER A 620 -0.94 1.59 -14.80
N ARG A 621 0.36 1.95 -14.78
CA ARG A 621 1.07 2.34 -13.56
C ARG A 621 0.78 3.75 -13.06
N HIS A 622 -0.22 4.44 -13.60
CA HIS A 622 -0.54 5.84 -13.29
C HIS A 622 -1.95 6.01 -12.70
N GLY A 623 -2.58 4.95 -12.23
CA GLY A 623 -3.96 4.99 -11.74
C GLY A 623 -4.98 5.19 -12.86
N GLN A 624 -4.59 4.95 -14.12
CA GLN A 624 -5.50 4.98 -15.27
C GLN A 624 -6.23 3.64 -15.38
N LYS A 625 -7.25 3.49 -14.55
CA LYS A 625 -8.10 2.30 -14.59
C LYS A 625 -9.13 2.44 -15.69
N GLY A 626 -9.32 1.36 -16.44
CA GLY A 626 -10.46 1.25 -17.33
C GLY A 626 -11.03 -0.15 -17.39
N VAL A 627 -12.24 -0.20 -17.93
CA VAL A 627 -13.02 -1.42 -18.11
C VAL A 627 -12.92 -1.84 -19.57
N LEU A 628 -12.63 -3.10 -19.83
CA LEU A 628 -12.67 -3.64 -21.18
C LEU A 628 -14.12 -3.59 -21.69
N SER A 629 -14.44 -2.67 -22.59
CA SER A 629 -15.80 -2.53 -23.13
C SER A 629 -16.06 -3.46 -24.30
N TYR A 630 -15.08 -3.59 -25.20
CA TYR A 630 -15.21 -4.37 -26.41
C TYR A 630 -13.88 -5.01 -26.83
N ARG A 631 -13.97 -6.18 -27.45
CA ARG A 631 -12.83 -6.91 -28.03
C ARG A 631 -12.86 -6.74 -29.55
N TYR A 632 -12.18 -5.71 -30.05
CA TYR A 632 -12.24 -5.35 -31.47
C TYR A 632 -11.33 -6.26 -32.30
N ARG A 633 -11.76 -6.64 -33.52
CA ARG A 633 -10.92 -7.48 -34.40
C ARG A 633 -9.74 -6.66 -34.90
N ALA A 634 -8.58 -7.30 -35.04
CA ALA A 634 -7.36 -6.62 -35.51
C ALA A 634 -7.52 -5.97 -36.89
N VAL A 635 -8.31 -6.59 -37.78
CA VAL A 635 -8.56 -6.08 -39.15
C VAL A 635 -9.31 -4.75 -39.18
N ASP A 636 -10.16 -4.49 -38.19
CA ASP A 636 -10.99 -3.29 -38.14
C ASP A 636 -10.31 -2.15 -37.35
N LEU A 637 -9.30 -2.50 -36.52
CA LEU A 637 -8.52 -1.55 -35.74
C LEU A 637 -7.58 -0.72 -36.64
N PRO A 638 -7.22 0.50 -36.22
CA PRO A 638 -6.27 1.30 -36.97
C PRO A 638 -4.88 0.68 -36.92
N PHE A 639 -4.10 0.82 -38.00
CA PHE A 639 -2.74 0.32 -38.09
C PHE A 639 -1.78 1.44 -38.53
N ASN A 640 -0.50 1.35 -38.16
CA ASN A 640 0.50 2.35 -38.53
C ASN A 640 1.15 2.06 -39.89
N GLU A 641 2.05 2.94 -40.34
CA GLU A 641 2.80 2.77 -41.59
C GLU A 641 3.65 1.49 -41.64
N HIS A 642 4.00 0.94 -40.47
CA HIS A 642 4.71 -0.34 -40.33
C HIS A 642 3.77 -1.56 -40.30
N GLY A 643 2.45 -1.37 -40.36
CA GLY A 643 1.45 -2.44 -40.26
C GLY A 643 1.18 -2.94 -38.84
N MET A 644 1.68 -2.24 -37.81
CA MET A 644 1.39 -2.58 -36.42
C MET A 644 0.01 -2.09 -36.02
N VAL A 645 -0.75 -2.96 -35.34
CA VAL A 645 -2.07 -2.67 -34.78
C VAL A 645 -1.91 -2.47 -33.27
N PRO A 646 -2.48 -1.43 -32.65
CA PRO A 646 -2.43 -1.23 -31.21
C PRO A 646 -3.11 -2.40 -30.49
N ASP A 647 -2.49 -2.83 -29.40
CA ASP A 647 -3.05 -3.86 -28.52
C ASP A 647 -4.21 -3.29 -27.70
N LEU A 648 -4.13 -2.00 -27.35
CA LEU A 648 -5.07 -1.31 -26.48
C LEU A 648 -5.30 0.13 -26.97
N ILE A 649 -6.56 0.55 -26.98
CA ILE A 649 -6.96 1.93 -27.30
C ILE A 649 -7.53 2.60 -26.05
N ILE A 650 -7.08 3.82 -25.79
CA ILE A 650 -7.56 4.69 -24.71
C ILE A 650 -8.08 5.97 -25.32
N ASN A 651 -9.21 6.43 -24.81
CA ASN A 651 -9.78 7.68 -25.24
C ASN A 651 -8.98 8.89 -24.71
N PRO A 652 -8.63 9.87 -25.57
CA PRO A 652 -7.93 11.09 -25.16
C PRO A 652 -8.68 11.90 -24.08
N HIS A 653 -10.02 11.82 -24.02
CA HIS A 653 -10.81 12.53 -23.00
C HIS A 653 -10.54 12.06 -21.57
N ALA A 654 -9.88 10.92 -21.40
CA ALA A 654 -9.53 10.38 -20.09
C ALA A 654 -8.29 11.03 -19.46
N PHE A 655 -7.55 11.89 -20.17
CA PHE A 655 -6.33 12.55 -19.68
C PHE A 655 -6.56 13.93 -19.06
N PRO A 656 -7.34 14.88 -19.64
CA PRO A 656 -7.46 16.24 -19.12
C PRO A 656 -7.99 16.32 -17.68
N SER A 657 -9.02 15.53 -17.36
CA SER A 657 -9.62 15.51 -16.01
C SER A 657 -8.75 14.75 -14.99
N ARG A 658 -7.83 13.90 -15.46
CA ARG A 658 -7.00 13.04 -14.61
C ARG A 658 -5.58 13.55 -14.42
N MET A 659 -5.12 14.39 -15.33
CA MET A 659 -3.78 14.97 -15.35
C MET A 659 -2.69 13.90 -15.12
N THR A 660 -2.81 12.76 -15.81
CA THR A 660 -1.88 11.62 -15.75
C THR A 660 -0.77 11.74 -16.79
N VAL A 661 -0.04 12.87 -16.76
CA VAL A 661 1.03 13.19 -17.73
C VAL A 661 2.17 12.17 -17.65
N GLY A 662 2.42 11.60 -16.47
CA GLY A 662 3.43 10.55 -16.30
C GLY A 662 3.19 9.33 -17.20
N MET A 663 1.94 9.01 -17.55
CA MET A 663 1.63 7.93 -18.48
C MET A 663 2.08 8.25 -19.90
N MET A 664 1.91 9.50 -20.35
CA MET A 664 2.40 9.93 -21.66
C MET A 664 3.93 9.90 -21.71
N MET A 665 4.59 10.31 -20.62
CA MET A 665 6.04 10.21 -20.47
C MET A 665 6.53 8.75 -20.48
N GLU A 666 5.82 7.84 -19.82
CA GLU A 666 6.11 6.41 -19.87
C GLU A 666 5.97 5.86 -21.31
N MET A 667 4.94 6.29 -22.05
CA MET A 667 4.74 5.88 -23.45
C MET A 667 5.89 6.32 -24.35
N LEU A 668 6.34 7.57 -24.25
CA LEU A 668 7.48 8.10 -25.00
C LEU A 668 8.77 7.33 -24.68
N ALA A 669 9.11 7.26 -23.39
CA ALA A 669 10.31 6.58 -22.94
C ALA A 669 10.27 5.08 -23.26
N GLY A 670 9.08 4.46 -23.19
CA GLY A 670 8.86 3.06 -23.53
C GLY A 670 9.10 2.76 -25.01
N THR A 671 8.67 3.64 -25.91
CA THR A 671 8.94 3.50 -27.35
C THR A 671 10.45 3.60 -27.63
N VAL A 672 11.13 4.58 -27.02
CA VAL A 672 12.59 4.72 -27.13
C VAL A 672 13.31 3.47 -26.58
N ALA A 673 12.84 2.96 -25.44
CA ALA A 673 13.37 1.76 -24.79
C ALA A 673 13.32 0.52 -25.71
N VAL A 674 12.18 0.30 -26.36
CA VAL A 674 11.99 -0.87 -27.24
C VAL A 674 12.91 -0.80 -28.46
N ILE A 675 13.01 0.37 -29.10
CA ILE A 675 13.78 0.51 -30.34
C ILE A 675 15.29 0.41 -30.07
N LYS A 676 15.75 0.97 -28.95
CA LYS A 676 17.16 0.84 -28.54
C LYS A 676 17.49 -0.52 -27.92
N GLY A 677 16.49 -1.27 -27.47
CA GLY A 677 16.70 -2.51 -26.71
C GLY A 677 17.22 -2.25 -25.29
N GLU A 678 16.99 -1.06 -24.74
CA GLU A 678 17.50 -0.64 -23.43
C GLU A 678 16.38 -0.29 -22.45
N ARG A 679 16.60 -0.48 -21.15
CA ARG A 679 15.62 -0.15 -20.10
C ARG A 679 16.02 1.12 -19.36
N TYR A 680 15.13 2.11 -19.35
CA TYR A 680 15.37 3.39 -18.68
C TYR A 680 15.00 3.38 -17.20
N ALA A 681 15.89 3.90 -16.36
CA ALA A 681 15.73 3.98 -14.91
C ALA A 681 15.12 5.32 -14.47
N CYS A 682 13.79 5.43 -14.48
CA CYS A 682 13.04 6.67 -14.24
C CYS A 682 12.33 6.69 -12.87
N PRO A 683 13.07 6.73 -11.73
CA PRO A 683 12.45 7.00 -10.44
C PRO A 683 11.90 8.44 -10.40
N PRO A 684 10.95 8.73 -9.49
CA PRO A 684 10.42 10.08 -9.31
C PRO A 684 11.51 11.12 -9.05
N PHE A 685 11.30 12.35 -9.53
CA PHE A 685 12.20 13.51 -9.38
C PHE A 685 13.57 13.41 -10.05
N LYS A 686 13.83 12.35 -10.83
CA LYS A 686 15.06 12.27 -11.63
C LYS A 686 14.90 13.10 -12.91
N THR A 687 15.74 14.10 -13.09
CA THR A 687 15.84 14.85 -14.34
C THR A 687 16.78 14.17 -15.31
N TYR A 688 16.49 14.32 -16.60
CA TYR A 688 17.24 13.76 -17.72
C TYR A 688 17.55 14.90 -18.69
N GLY A 689 18.72 14.87 -19.34
CA GLY A 689 19.07 15.88 -20.34
C GLY A 689 19.66 17.17 -19.78
N VAL A 690 20.11 17.19 -18.53
CA VAL A 690 20.92 18.32 -18.01
C VAL A 690 22.28 18.29 -18.72
N LYS A 691 22.41 19.07 -19.79
CA LYS A 691 23.73 19.60 -20.19
C LYS A 691 24.11 20.61 -19.09
N ASN A 692 25.36 20.62 -18.64
CA ASN A 692 25.81 21.62 -17.66
C ASN A 692 25.46 23.02 -18.18
N GLU A 693 25.12 23.98 -17.30
CA GLU A 693 24.89 25.39 -17.68
C GLU A 693 26.01 25.89 -18.60
N HIS A 694 27.24 25.47 -18.31
CA HIS A 694 28.44 25.76 -19.07
C HIS A 694 28.44 25.23 -20.51
N ASP A 695 27.81 24.08 -20.77
CA ASP A 695 27.74 23.47 -22.10
C ASP A 695 26.63 24.11 -22.94
N VAL A 696 25.51 24.50 -22.31
CA VAL A 696 24.40 25.21 -22.97
C VAL A 696 24.80 26.63 -23.33
N GLU A 697 25.47 27.36 -22.44
CA GLU A 697 26.01 28.68 -22.73
C GLU A 697 27.07 28.65 -23.85
N ASN A 698 27.90 27.60 -23.90
CA ASN A 698 28.89 27.42 -24.96
C ASN A 698 28.26 27.08 -26.32
N ASP A 699 27.25 26.20 -26.37
CA ASP A 699 26.53 25.85 -27.60
C ASP A 699 25.69 27.03 -28.11
N LEU A 700 24.96 27.71 -27.21
CA LEU A 700 24.14 28.86 -27.53
C LEU A 700 25.00 30.09 -27.89
N GLY A 701 26.08 30.31 -27.15
CA GLY A 701 27.07 31.33 -27.45
C GLY A 701 27.76 31.12 -28.78
N ARG A 702 28.08 29.88 -29.18
CA ARG A 702 28.59 29.59 -30.54
C ARG A 702 27.57 29.87 -31.62
N ASN A 703 26.31 29.43 -31.44
CA ASN A 703 25.26 29.63 -32.43
C ASN A 703 24.89 31.11 -32.60
N ILE A 704 24.70 31.84 -31.51
CA ILE A 704 24.44 33.28 -31.52
C ILE A 704 25.63 34.02 -32.14
N LYS A 705 26.87 33.71 -31.76
CA LYS A 705 28.06 34.37 -32.33
C LYS A 705 28.21 34.11 -33.83
N ASN A 706 27.80 32.93 -34.31
CA ASN A 706 27.80 32.59 -35.75
C ASN A 706 26.68 33.29 -36.53
N ASP A 707 25.48 33.41 -35.96
CA ASP A 707 24.35 34.10 -36.60
C ASP A 707 24.50 35.63 -36.54
N LEU A 708 25.00 36.15 -35.42
CA LEU A 708 25.32 37.55 -35.24
C LEU A 708 26.46 37.96 -36.18
N SER A 709 27.52 37.15 -36.33
CA SER A 709 28.61 37.48 -37.27
C SER A 709 28.20 37.40 -38.75
N ARG A 710 27.18 36.61 -39.11
CA ARG A 710 26.56 36.64 -40.45
C ARG A 710 25.71 37.89 -40.67
N ASN A 711 24.86 38.23 -39.70
CA ASN A 711 23.94 39.37 -39.82
C ASN A 711 24.65 40.72 -39.67
N VAL A 712 25.61 40.82 -38.75
CA VAL A 712 26.41 42.02 -38.50
C VAL A 712 27.39 42.30 -39.64
N LYS A 713 27.96 41.28 -40.31
CA LYS A 713 28.72 41.49 -41.56
C LYS A 713 27.86 42.09 -42.66
N ASN A 714 26.63 41.61 -42.81
CA ASN A 714 25.72 42.11 -43.84
C ASN A 714 25.18 43.53 -43.55
N TYR A 715 25.16 43.96 -42.28
CA TYR A 715 24.70 45.29 -41.87
C TYR A 715 25.82 46.32 -41.72
N LEU A 716 27.04 45.93 -41.33
CA LEU A 716 28.18 46.85 -41.18
C LEU A 716 28.75 47.36 -42.51
N ASP A 717 28.43 46.71 -43.64
CA ASP A 717 28.81 47.22 -44.97
C ASP A 717 27.96 48.44 -45.41
N LYS A 718 26.95 48.88 -44.62
CA LYS A 718 26.07 50.00 -44.99
C LYS A 718 25.71 50.94 -43.84
N ASN A 719 26.70 51.63 -43.25
CA ASN A 719 26.62 53.00 -42.71
C ASN A 719 27.21 53.18 -41.29
N VAL A 720 28.18 54.10 -41.21
CA VAL A 720 28.41 55.17 -40.22
C VAL A 720 28.51 54.82 -38.72
N GLU A 721 29.76 54.98 -38.26
CA GLU A 721 30.28 55.54 -36.98
C GLU A 721 29.79 55.00 -35.62
N ASN A 722 30.67 54.19 -35.03
CA ASN A 722 31.23 54.11 -33.66
C ASN A 722 30.43 54.56 -32.41
N ASP A 723 29.54 55.54 -32.46
CA ASP A 723 28.75 55.98 -31.29
C ASP A 723 27.31 55.45 -31.29
N LEU A 724 26.70 55.26 -32.47
CA LEU A 724 25.42 54.54 -32.57
C LEU A 724 25.59 53.06 -32.22
N GLY A 725 26.76 52.50 -32.55
CA GLY A 725 27.12 51.12 -32.27
C GLY A 725 27.21 50.77 -30.79
N ARG A 726 27.65 51.69 -29.91
CA ARG A 726 27.72 51.40 -28.45
C ARG A 726 26.34 51.36 -27.80
N ASN A 727 25.44 52.27 -28.15
CA ASN A 727 24.10 52.30 -27.59
C ASN A 727 23.24 51.16 -28.14
N ILE A 728 23.30 50.89 -29.45
CA ILE A 728 22.61 49.74 -30.06
C ILE A 728 23.17 48.44 -29.49
N LYS A 729 24.48 48.31 -29.28
CA LYS A 729 25.08 47.11 -28.68
C LYS A 729 24.67 46.92 -27.22
N ASN A 730 24.64 47.98 -26.40
CA ASN A 730 24.20 47.89 -25.01
C ASN A 730 22.69 47.60 -24.86
N ASP A 731 21.86 48.05 -25.79
CA ASP A 731 20.42 47.74 -25.80
C ASP A 731 20.14 46.36 -26.41
N LEU A 732 20.89 45.96 -27.43
CA LEU A 732 20.83 44.61 -27.99
C LEU A 732 21.34 43.57 -26.97
N ASP A 733 22.44 43.84 -26.28
CA ASP A 733 22.98 42.94 -25.25
C ASP A 733 22.01 42.81 -24.07
N ARG A 734 21.34 43.90 -23.63
CA ARG A 734 20.29 43.84 -22.61
C ARG A 734 19.02 43.11 -23.07
N ASN A 735 18.59 43.30 -24.31
CA ASN A 735 17.44 42.59 -24.85
C ASN A 735 17.74 41.11 -25.09
N VAL A 736 18.95 40.79 -25.58
CA VAL A 736 19.46 39.42 -25.72
C VAL A 736 19.57 38.77 -24.35
N GLU A 737 20.14 39.40 -23.32
CA GLU A 737 20.20 38.84 -21.97
C GLU A 737 18.81 38.63 -21.36
N ASN A 738 17.87 39.56 -21.55
CA ASN A 738 16.51 39.42 -21.02
C ASN A 738 15.73 38.31 -21.73
N ASP A 739 15.88 38.18 -23.06
CA ASP A 739 15.29 37.08 -23.82
C ASP A 739 16.02 35.76 -23.60
N LEU A 740 17.34 35.76 -23.34
CA LEU A 740 18.10 34.60 -22.90
C LEU A 740 17.58 34.15 -21.55
N HIS A 741 17.49 35.04 -20.56
CA HIS A 741 17.03 34.68 -19.23
C HIS A 741 15.58 34.19 -19.23
N LYS A 742 14.70 34.75 -20.06
CA LYS A 742 13.32 34.27 -20.22
C LYS A 742 13.26 32.91 -20.93
N ASN A 743 13.99 32.72 -22.04
CA ASN A 743 13.98 31.47 -22.82
C ASN A 743 14.78 30.35 -22.15
N VAL A 744 15.87 30.67 -21.46
CA VAL A 744 16.69 29.76 -20.65
C VAL A 744 15.88 29.33 -19.42
N LYS A 745 15.26 30.24 -18.65
CA LYS A 745 14.36 29.82 -17.55
C LYS A 745 13.19 28.95 -18.04
N HIS A 746 12.68 29.17 -19.25
CA HIS A 746 11.60 28.34 -19.80
C HIS A 746 12.09 26.96 -20.30
N ARG A 747 13.29 26.87 -20.88
CA ARG A 747 13.94 25.58 -21.23
C ARG A 747 14.44 24.80 -20.01
N MET A 748 14.86 25.49 -18.96
CA MET A 748 15.37 24.90 -17.72
C MET A 748 14.32 24.05 -16.96
N ASN A 749 13.03 24.22 -17.27
CA ASN A 749 11.96 23.53 -16.57
C ASN A 749 11.49 22.21 -17.23
N ASN A 750 11.94 21.87 -18.47
CA ASN A 750 11.36 20.75 -19.25
C ASN A 750 12.38 19.76 -19.84
N HIS A 751 13.51 19.53 -19.17
CA HIS A 751 14.62 18.73 -19.72
C HIS A 751 14.29 17.26 -20.03
N THR A 752 13.43 16.63 -19.25
CA THR A 752 13.17 15.17 -19.36
C THR A 752 12.37 14.81 -20.61
N HIS A 753 11.33 15.58 -20.92
CA HIS A 753 10.50 15.40 -22.11
C HIS A 753 11.32 15.64 -23.37
N GLU A 754 12.04 16.77 -23.43
CA GLU A 754 12.90 17.10 -24.56
C GLU A 754 13.96 16.02 -24.81
N HIS A 755 14.57 15.48 -23.76
CA HIS A 755 15.53 14.38 -23.87
C HIS A 755 14.97 13.14 -24.59
N PHE A 756 13.75 12.69 -24.24
CA PHE A 756 13.15 11.54 -24.93
C PHE A 756 12.68 11.90 -26.34
N CYS A 757 12.17 13.12 -26.55
CA CYS A 757 11.76 13.59 -27.87
C CYS A 757 12.93 13.72 -28.86
N GLU A 758 14.08 14.22 -28.40
CA GLU A 758 15.32 14.28 -29.19
C GLU A 758 15.80 12.87 -29.54
N GLN A 759 15.69 11.91 -28.62
CA GLN A 759 16.02 10.52 -28.90
C GLN A 759 15.07 9.90 -29.91
N LEU A 760 13.77 10.17 -29.84
CA LEU A 760 12.82 9.71 -30.86
C LEU A 760 13.17 10.27 -32.23
N ARG A 761 13.50 11.56 -32.31
CA ARG A 761 13.96 12.19 -33.56
C ARG A 761 15.25 11.55 -34.08
N ALA A 762 16.20 11.25 -33.20
CA ALA A 762 17.44 10.55 -33.56
C ALA A 762 17.20 9.12 -34.09
N LEU A 763 16.11 8.48 -33.66
CA LEU A 763 15.66 7.17 -34.13
C LEU A 763 14.81 7.26 -35.43
N GLY A 764 14.63 8.45 -36.01
CA GLY A 764 13.82 8.65 -37.21
C GLY A 764 12.31 8.66 -36.96
N LEU A 765 11.87 8.65 -35.70
CA LEU A 765 10.47 8.80 -35.33
C LEU A 765 10.08 10.27 -35.18
N ASN A 766 8.77 10.51 -35.08
CA ASN A 766 8.26 11.84 -34.79
C ASN A 766 8.75 12.29 -33.40
N TYR A 767 9.22 13.55 -33.33
CA TYR A 767 9.69 14.19 -32.11
C TYR A 767 8.70 14.07 -30.94
N TYR A 768 7.40 14.24 -31.19
CA TYR A 768 6.37 14.18 -30.14
C TYR A 768 5.82 12.77 -29.89
N GLY A 769 6.35 11.73 -30.54
CA GLY A 769 5.82 10.36 -30.45
C GLY A 769 4.47 10.16 -31.17
N ASN A 770 4.07 11.07 -32.05
CA ASN A 770 2.84 10.91 -32.85
C ASN A 770 3.12 10.14 -34.14
N GLU A 771 2.39 9.05 -34.36
CA GLU A 771 2.46 8.24 -35.57
C GLU A 771 1.28 8.51 -36.52
N THR A 772 1.50 8.26 -37.82
CA THR A 772 0.40 8.20 -38.79
C THR A 772 -0.29 6.85 -38.66
N LEU A 773 -1.61 6.85 -38.45
CA LEU A 773 -2.44 5.65 -38.50
C LEU A 773 -3.41 5.69 -39.68
N TYR A 774 -3.78 4.51 -40.16
CA TYR A 774 -4.80 4.28 -41.17
C TYR A 774 -6.00 3.60 -40.52
N SER A 775 -7.21 3.96 -40.91
CA SER A 775 -8.44 3.31 -40.44
C SER A 775 -8.51 1.88 -40.98
N GLY A 776 -8.70 0.90 -40.10
CA GLY A 776 -8.90 -0.50 -40.53
C GLY A 776 -10.21 -0.73 -41.29
N ILE A 777 -11.21 0.14 -41.11
CA ILE A 777 -12.52 0.02 -41.78
C ILE A 777 -12.47 0.60 -43.19
N THR A 778 -11.93 1.82 -43.34
CA THR A 778 -11.96 2.54 -44.62
C THR A 778 -10.66 2.41 -45.42
N GLY A 779 -9.55 2.03 -44.78
CA GLY A 779 -8.22 2.04 -45.37
C GLY A 779 -7.62 3.45 -45.53
N HIS A 780 -8.37 4.52 -45.24
CA HIS A 780 -7.87 5.88 -45.35
C HIS A 780 -6.99 6.28 -44.17
N LYS A 781 -6.02 7.15 -44.44
CA LYS A 781 -5.19 7.80 -43.44
C LYS A 781 -6.06 8.64 -42.50
N LEU A 782 -5.85 8.52 -41.19
CA LEU A 782 -6.52 9.36 -40.21
C LEU A 782 -6.08 10.82 -40.36
N HIS A 783 -7.01 11.76 -40.13
CA HIS A 783 -6.77 13.19 -40.32
C HIS A 783 -5.64 13.73 -39.43
N ALA A 784 -5.60 13.31 -38.17
CA ALA A 784 -4.56 13.69 -37.22
C ALA A 784 -3.58 12.54 -36.98
N ARG A 785 -2.31 12.88 -36.74
CA ARG A 785 -1.34 11.92 -36.20
C ARG A 785 -1.73 11.56 -34.78
N VAL A 786 -1.65 10.29 -34.45
CA VAL A 786 -2.12 9.72 -33.20
C VAL A 786 -0.93 9.51 -32.27
N PHE A 787 -1.10 9.87 -30.99
CA PHE A 787 -0.08 9.60 -29.99
C PHE A 787 -0.08 8.11 -29.65
N THR A 788 1.02 7.43 -29.94
CA THR A 788 1.18 5.99 -29.72
C THR A 788 2.45 5.71 -28.93
N GLY A 789 2.47 4.61 -28.18
CA GLY A 789 3.67 4.20 -27.47
C GLY A 789 3.48 3.01 -26.54
N MET A 790 4.58 2.62 -25.90
CA MET A 790 4.62 1.43 -25.05
C MET A 790 4.44 1.77 -23.58
N CYS A 791 3.48 1.15 -22.92
CA CYS A 791 3.24 1.35 -21.48
C CYS A 791 3.04 0.02 -20.76
N TYR A 792 3.44 -0.04 -19.49
CA TYR A 792 3.23 -1.20 -18.65
C TYR A 792 1.81 -1.24 -18.06
N TYR A 793 1.09 -2.32 -18.32
CA TYR A 793 -0.30 -2.52 -17.90
C TYR A 793 -0.48 -3.72 -16.97
N GLN A 794 -1.45 -3.58 -16.07
CA GLN A 794 -1.78 -4.53 -15.02
C GLN A 794 -3.25 -4.98 -15.16
N ARG A 795 -3.51 -6.28 -15.07
CA ARG A 795 -4.88 -6.84 -15.01
C ARG A 795 -5.34 -6.95 -13.56
N LEU A 796 -6.52 -6.45 -13.23
CA LEU A 796 -7.04 -6.47 -11.85
C LEU A 796 -7.83 -7.76 -11.56
N ARG A 797 -7.83 -8.20 -10.31
CA ARG A 797 -8.49 -9.45 -9.85
C ARG A 797 -10.02 -9.47 -9.95
N HIS A 798 -10.66 -8.31 -10.09
CA HIS A 798 -12.10 -8.16 -9.93
C HIS A 798 -12.87 -8.43 -11.22
N MET A 799 -12.97 -9.71 -11.57
CA MET A 799 -13.61 -10.20 -12.80
C MET A 799 -15.13 -9.99 -12.81
N VAL A 800 -15.70 -10.04 -14.01
CA VAL A 800 -17.13 -9.89 -14.27
C VAL A 800 -17.93 -11.15 -13.94
N SER A 801 -17.32 -12.31 -14.18
CA SER A 801 -17.89 -13.63 -13.86
C SER A 801 -18.36 -13.72 -12.40
N ASP A 802 -17.63 -13.08 -11.49
CA ASP A 802 -17.93 -13.07 -10.06
C ASP A 802 -19.10 -12.13 -9.72
N LYS A 803 -19.56 -11.28 -10.66
CA LYS A 803 -20.41 -10.09 -10.42
C LYS A 803 -21.81 -10.12 -11.03
N TRP A 804 -22.07 -10.92 -12.05
CA TRP A 804 -23.42 -10.97 -12.63
C TRP A 804 -24.35 -11.79 -11.73
N GLN A 805 -25.64 -11.44 -11.68
CA GLN A 805 -26.66 -12.21 -10.95
C GLN A 805 -27.97 -12.15 -11.71
N VAL A 806 -28.67 -13.28 -11.75
CA VAL A 806 -30.00 -13.40 -12.35
C VAL A 806 -30.86 -14.26 -11.44
N ARG A 807 -32.14 -13.91 -11.31
CA ARG A 807 -33.13 -14.69 -10.57
C ARG A 807 -34.48 -14.53 -11.26
N SER A 808 -35.09 -15.65 -11.62
CA SER A 808 -36.51 -15.74 -11.96
C SER A 808 -37.29 -16.19 -10.72
N VAL A 809 -37.08 -17.44 -10.31
CA VAL A 809 -37.58 -18.04 -9.07
C VAL A 809 -36.40 -18.61 -8.31
N GLY A 810 -36.49 -18.71 -6.98
CA GLY A 810 -35.41 -19.26 -6.20
C GLY A 810 -35.79 -19.51 -4.75
N PRO A 811 -34.85 -20.02 -3.95
CA PRO A 811 -35.08 -20.26 -2.53
C PRO A 811 -35.51 -18.98 -1.81
N VAL A 812 -36.38 -19.19 -0.82
CA VAL A 812 -36.92 -18.17 0.06
C VAL A 812 -36.53 -18.46 1.50
N GLN A 813 -36.42 -17.42 2.33
CA GLN A 813 -36.18 -17.57 3.75
C GLN A 813 -37.45 -18.12 4.42
N ALA A 814 -37.31 -19.14 5.27
CA ALA A 814 -38.47 -19.79 5.90
C ALA A 814 -39.33 -18.82 6.74
N GLN A 815 -38.70 -17.87 7.45
CA GLN A 815 -39.37 -16.93 8.36
C GLN A 815 -40.19 -15.86 7.63
N THR A 816 -39.64 -15.27 6.56
CA THR A 816 -40.28 -14.14 5.86
C THR A 816 -40.91 -14.54 4.54
N ARG A 817 -40.62 -15.75 4.03
CA ARG A 817 -40.89 -16.21 2.66
C ARG A 817 -40.36 -15.28 1.56
N GLN A 818 -39.43 -14.38 1.90
CA GLN A 818 -38.79 -13.49 0.94
C GLN A 818 -37.57 -14.17 0.28
N PRO A 819 -37.18 -13.72 -0.93
CA PRO A 819 -35.92 -14.11 -1.56
C PRO A 819 -34.71 -14.09 -0.63
N ILE A 820 -33.96 -15.20 -0.57
CA ILE A 820 -32.74 -15.23 0.25
C ILE A 820 -31.67 -14.26 -0.27
N LYS A 821 -30.76 -13.85 0.61
CA LYS A 821 -29.59 -13.03 0.24
C LYS A 821 -28.46 -13.90 -0.33
N GLY A 822 -27.82 -13.39 -1.39
CA GLY A 822 -26.51 -13.84 -1.85
C GLY A 822 -26.51 -14.52 -3.22
N ARG A 823 -25.67 -14.00 -4.12
CA ARG A 823 -25.52 -14.46 -5.52
C ARG A 823 -25.29 -15.97 -5.66
N LYS A 824 -24.36 -16.54 -4.90
CA LYS A 824 -24.00 -17.97 -4.97
C LYS A 824 -25.14 -18.91 -4.59
N ARG A 825 -26.15 -18.42 -3.87
CA ARG A 825 -27.33 -19.19 -3.45
C ARG A 825 -28.55 -18.92 -4.34
N GLY A 826 -28.38 -18.24 -5.47
CA GLY A 826 -29.51 -17.78 -6.29
C GLY A 826 -30.37 -16.73 -5.57
N GLY A 827 -29.74 -15.92 -4.72
CA GLY A 827 -30.42 -14.90 -3.94
C GLY A 827 -31.02 -13.79 -4.79
N GLY A 828 -32.09 -13.17 -4.28
CA GLY A 828 -32.78 -12.07 -4.96
C GLY A 828 -32.01 -10.76 -4.96
N VAL A 829 -32.37 -9.87 -5.90
CA VAL A 829 -31.92 -8.48 -5.89
C VAL A 829 -32.74 -7.73 -4.84
N ARG A 830 -32.05 -6.96 -3.99
CA ARG A 830 -32.73 -6.14 -2.98
C ARG A 830 -33.35 -4.91 -3.64
N PHE A 831 -34.65 -4.73 -3.45
CA PHE A 831 -35.36 -3.48 -3.69
C PHE A 831 -35.44 -2.72 -2.36
N GLY A 832 -34.77 -1.58 -2.27
CA GLY A 832 -34.63 -0.80 -1.04
C GLY A 832 -35.59 0.38 -0.96
N GLU A 833 -35.38 1.21 0.07
CA GLU A 833 -36.19 2.41 0.30
C GLU A 833 -35.96 3.48 -0.77
N MET A 834 -34.73 3.64 -1.24
CA MET A 834 -34.41 4.60 -2.30
C MET A 834 -35.13 4.27 -3.61
N GLU A 835 -35.18 2.98 -3.98
CA GLU A 835 -35.88 2.53 -5.19
C GLU A 835 -37.40 2.63 -5.03
N ARG A 836 -37.92 2.38 -3.82
CA ARG A 836 -39.33 2.60 -3.48
C ARG A 836 -39.72 4.06 -3.70
N ASP A 837 -38.95 4.98 -3.13
CA ASP A 837 -39.25 6.42 -3.18
C ASP A 837 -39.16 6.95 -4.62
N ALA A 838 -38.23 6.42 -5.43
CA ALA A 838 -38.15 6.72 -6.85
C ALA A 838 -39.43 6.30 -7.61
N LEU A 839 -39.97 5.09 -7.36
CA LEU A 839 -41.22 4.66 -8.00
C LEU A 839 -42.44 5.46 -7.54
N ILE A 840 -42.49 5.85 -6.27
CA ILE A 840 -43.53 6.72 -5.74
C ILE A 840 -43.48 8.09 -6.42
N ALA A 841 -42.28 8.66 -6.61
CA ALA A 841 -42.11 9.94 -7.30
C ALA A 841 -42.61 9.90 -8.76
N HIS A 842 -42.46 8.75 -9.43
CA HIS A 842 -43.02 8.54 -10.77
C HIS A 842 -44.54 8.26 -10.79
N GLY A 843 -45.17 8.08 -9.63
CA GLY A 843 -46.60 7.70 -9.54
C GLY A 843 -46.88 6.27 -10.00
N CYS A 844 -45.87 5.41 -10.11
CA CYS A 844 -45.98 4.06 -10.64
C CYS A 844 -46.47 3.05 -9.58
N ALA A 845 -47.71 3.22 -9.10
CA ALA A 845 -48.28 2.39 -8.03
C ALA A 845 -48.32 0.89 -8.37
N TYR A 846 -48.62 0.53 -9.63
CA TYR A 846 -48.65 -0.87 -10.07
C TYR A 846 -47.27 -1.53 -10.06
N LEU A 847 -46.23 -0.82 -10.51
CA LEU A 847 -44.86 -1.35 -10.46
C LEU A 847 -44.38 -1.51 -9.01
N LEU A 848 -44.77 -0.58 -8.15
CA LEU A 848 -44.45 -0.67 -6.73
C LEU A 848 -45.11 -1.89 -6.07
N TYR A 849 -46.41 -2.08 -6.35
CA TYR A 849 -47.17 -3.25 -5.89
C TYR A 849 -46.57 -4.57 -6.41
N ASP A 850 -46.23 -4.62 -7.70
CA ASP A 850 -45.59 -5.77 -8.33
C ASP A 850 -44.25 -6.13 -7.67
N ARG A 851 -43.36 -5.15 -7.46
CA ARG A 851 -42.03 -5.38 -6.90
C ARG A 851 -42.05 -5.74 -5.42
N LEU A 852 -42.90 -5.09 -4.61
CA LEU A 852 -42.93 -5.28 -3.16
C LEU A 852 -43.79 -6.47 -2.72
N MET A 853 -44.84 -6.83 -3.47
CA MET A 853 -45.78 -7.88 -3.08
C MET A 853 -45.79 -9.03 -4.07
N GLU A 854 -46.17 -8.81 -5.32
CA GLU A 854 -46.40 -9.88 -6.32
C GLU A 854 -45.14 -10.73 -6.57
N CYS A 855 -44.00 -10.07 -6.78
CA CYS A 855 -42.70 -10.70 -7.05
C CYS A 855 -41.91 -11.09 -5.79
N SER A 856 -42.44 -10.82 -4.59
CA SER A 856 -41.73 -11.01 -3.31
C SER A 856 -42.36 -12.13 -2.48
N ASP A 857 -43.39 -11.80 -1.70
CA ASP A 857 -43.93 -12.65 -0.64
C ASP A 857 -45.46 -12.62 -0.59
N LYS A 858 -46.12 -12.44 -1.74
CA LYS A 858 -47.57 -12.57 -1.87
C LYS A 858 -48.03 -13.94 -1.35
N THR A 859 -48.92 -13.90 -0.36
CA THR A 859 -49.53 -15.11 0.20
C THR A 859 -51.02 -14.92 0.42
N ALA A 860 -51.78 -15.97 0.12
CA ALA A 860 -53.21 -16.04 0.42
C ALA A 860 -53.40 -16.43 1.89
N PHE A 861 -54.22 -15.68 2.62
CA PHE A 861 -54.60 -15.94 3.99
C PHE A 861 -56.11 -16.08 4.14
N GLU A 862 -56.52 -16.98 5.02
CA GLU A 862 -57.90 -17.10 5.47
C GLU A 862 -58.15 -16.12 6.63
N TYR A 863 -59.18 -15.29 6.50
CA TYR A 863 -59.51 -14.18 7.39
C TYR A 863 -60.92 -14.35 7.95
N CYS A 864 -61.11 -14.32 9.28
CA CYS A 864 -62.46 -14.33 9.89
C CYS A 864 -63.01 -12.91 10.02
N GLU A 865 -64.21 -12.66 9.49
CA GLU A 865 -64.87 -11.36 9.55
C GLU A 865 -65.26 -10.94 10.98
N ARG A 866 -65.61 -11.91 11.84
CA ARG A 866 -66.02 -11.64 13.22
C ARG A 866 -64.84 -11.25 14.11
N CYS A 867 -63.71 -11.92 13.93
CA CYS A 867 -62.55 -11.82 14.79
C CYS A 867 -61.46 -10.92 14.19
N LYS A 868 -61.72 -10.36 13.00
CA LYS A 868 -60.86 -9.42 12.25
C LYS A 868 -59.40 -9.82 12.16
N THR A 869 -59.15 -11.12 12.05
CA THR A 869 -57.80 -11.69 12.08
C THR A 869 -57.70 -12.91 11.17
N PHE A 870 -56.49 -13.13 10.69
CA PHE A 870 -56.10 -14.25 9.84
C PHE A 870 -55.14 -15.23 10.55
N LEU A 871 -54.80 -14.99 11.83
CA LEU A 871 -53.87 -15.83 12.59
C LEU A 871 -54.52 -17.11 13.15
N PHE A 872 -55.80 -17.03 13.53
CA PHE A 872 -56.52 -18.09 14.24
C PHE A 872 -57.46 -18.92 13.36
N VAL A 873 -57.39 -18.73 12.05
CA VAL A 873 -58.19 -19.48 11.09
C VAL A 873 -57.42 -20.71 10.64
N ARG A 874 -58.05 -21.88 10.73
CA ARG A 874 -57.55 -23.16 10.21
C ARG A 874 -58.67 -23.88 9.47
N ASP A 875 -58.38 -24.29 8.24
CA ASP A 875 -59.27 -25.10 7.40
C ASP A 875 -60.72 -24.56 7.34
N GLY A 876 -60.87 -23.24 7.14
CA GLY A 876 -62.19 -22.60 7.04
C GLY A 876 -62.95 -22.42 8.36
N THR A 877 -62.33 -22.72 9.51
CA THR A 877 -62.90 -22.47 10.83
C THR A 877 -62.01 -21.57 11.69
N CYS A 878 -62.60 -20.57 12.33
CA CYS A 878 -61.86 -19.71 13.26
C CYS A 878 -62.02 -20.21 14.70
N LEU A 879 -61.02 -19.95 15.55
CA LEU A 879 -61.06 -20.27 16.98
C LEU A 879 -62.28 -19.70 17.73
N CYS A 880 -62.87 -18.60 17.23
CA CYS A 880 -64.10 -18.02 17.78
C CYS A 880 -65.40 -18.73 17.36
N GLY A 881 -65.31 -19.89 16.69
CA GLY A 881 -66.45 -20.69 16.23
C GLY A 881 -67.18 -20.11 15.00
N CYS A 882 -66.65 -19.03 14.41
CA CYS A 882 -67.17 -18.40 13.19
C CYS A 882 -66.87 -19.28 11.96
N ARG A 883 -67.81 -19.38 11.00
CA ARG A 883 -67.56 -19.90 9.63
C ARG A 883 -67.47 -18.79 8.57
N CYS A 884 -67.50 -17.51 8.97
CA CYS A 884 -67.38 -16.35 8.08
C CYS A 884 -65.92 -16.08 7.70
N VAL A 885 -65.35 -16.96 6.88
CA VAL A 885 -63.96 -16.89 6.41
C VAL A 885 -63.89 -16.34 4.98
N LYS A 886 -62.99 -15.39 4.73
CA LYS A 886 -62.65 -14.83 3.41
C LYS A 886 -61.17 -15.06 3.09
N VAL A 887 -60.83 -15.12 1.82
CA VAL A 887 -59.42 -15.18 1.37
C VAL A 887 -58.93 -13.78 1.04
N VAL A 888 -57.83 -13.36 1.67
CA VAL A 888 -57.16 -12.07 1.41
C VAL A 888 -55.72 -12.31 1.00
N TYR A 889 -55.22 -11.46 0.09
CA TYR A 889 -53.82 -11.49 -0.31
C TYR A 889 -53.05 -10.43 0.47
N LEU A 890 -52.06 -10.86 1.25
CA LEU A 890 -51.16 -9.97 1.99
C LEU A 890 -49.72 -10.49 1.89
N PRO A 891 -48.72 -9.63 2.08
CA PRO A 891 -47.34 -10.05 2.22
C PRO A 891 -47.17 -10.99 3.41
N TYR A 892 -46.41 -12.07 3.25
CA TYR A 892 -46.18 -13.03 4.33
C TYR A 892 -45.48 -12.41 5.54
N VAL A 893 -44.60 -11.43 5.31
CA VAL A 893 -43.94 -10.70 6.39
C VAL A 893 -44.93 -9.99 7.32
N PHE A 894 -46.12 -9.61 6.83
CA PHE A 894 -47.15 -9.00 7.66
C PHE A 894 -47.73 -10.00 8.68
N LYS A 895 -47.90 -11.27 8.29
CA LYS A 895 -48.27 -12.34 9.24
C LYS A 895 -47.21 -12.54 10.30
N TYR A 896 -45.95 -12.53 9.92
CA TYR A 896 -44.84 -12.64 10.86
C TYR A 896 -44.87 -11.49 11.88
N LEU A 897 -45.05 -10.25 11.42
CA LEU A 897 -45.20 -9.07 12.29
C LEU A 897 -46.36 -9.22 13.28
N CYS A 898 -47.55 -9.60 12.81
CA CYS A 898 -48.70 -9.78 13.70
C CYS A 898 -48.47 -10.89 14.74
N THR A 899 -47.70 -11.92 14.40
CA THR A 899 -47.35 -13.01 15.33
C THR A 899 -46.38 -12.54 16.41
N GLU A 900 -45.35 -11.76 16.05
CA GLU A 900 -44.42 -11.16 17.02
C GLU A 900 -45.12 -10.16 17.94
N LEU A 901 -46.02 -9.33 17.40
CA LEU A 901 -46.85 -8.40 18.19
C LEU A 901 -47.75 -9.17 19.17
N MET A 902 -48.35 -10.27 18.74
CA MET A 902 -49.13 -11.13 19.62
C MET A 902 -48.26 -11.75 20.73
N GLY A 903 -46.99 -12.08 20.46
CA GLY A 903 -46.03 -12.51 21.47
C GLY A 903 -45.76 -11.43 22.54
N MET A 904 -45.96 -10.16 22.21
CA MET A 904 -45.94 -9.03 23.15
C MET A 904 -47.32 -8.71 23.76
N ASN A 905 -48.32 -9.59 23.58
CA ASN A 905 -49.72 -9.37 23.95
C ASN A 905 -50.39 -8.17 23.25
N ILE A 906 -49.89 -7.77 22.07
CA ILE A 906 -50.51 -6.75 21.24
C ILE A 906 -51.33 -7.44 20.14
N PHE A 907 -52.65 -7.28 20.19
CA PHE A 907 -53.55 -7.83 19.19
C PHE A 907 -53.78 -6.83 18.05
N VAL A 908 -53.62 -7.28 16.80
CA VAL A 908 -53.82 -6.47 15.60
C VAL A 908 -55.14 -6.86 14.94
N GLU A 909 -56.08 -5.94 14.92
CA GLU A 909 -57.32 -6.06 14.15
C GLU A 909 -57.13 -5.50 12.74
N VAL A 910 -57.46 -6.29 11.73
CA VAL A 910 -57.39 -5.88 10.32
C VAL A 910 -58.79 -5.72 9.79
N ASP A 911 -59.23 -4.48 9.59
CA ASP A 911 -60.53 -4.21 8.99
C ASP A 911 -60.43 -4.29 7.46
N VAL A 912 -60.93 -5.39 6.89
CA VAL A 912 -61.01 -5.57 5.45
C VAL A 912 -62.26 -4.85 4.96
N GLY A 913 -62.08 -3.64 4.41
CA GLY A 913 -63.14 -2.85 3.79
C GLY A 913 -63.88 -3.65 2.70
N ARG A 914 -65.15 -3.30 2.47
CA ARG A 914 -66.02 -3.95 1.48
C ARG A 914 -65.48 -3.87 0.06
#